data_AF-A0A427YV98-F1
#
_entry.id   AF-A0A427YV98-F1
#
_cell.length_a   1.000
_cell.length_b   1.000
_cell.length_c   1.000
_cell.angle_alpha   90.00
_cell.angle_beta   90.00
_cell.angle_gamma   90.00
#
_symmetry.space_group_name_H-M   'P 1'
#
loop_
_entity.id
_entity.type
_entity.pdbx_description
1 polymer ?
#
loop_
_entity_poly.entity_id
_entity_poly.type
_entity_poly.pdbx_seq_one_letter_code
_entity_poly.pdbx_strand_id
1 'polypeptide(L)'
;MALPGTETIRFRRPTTGPNAPAQKTEPKKDEFGSMAPLGWKRRHQGLLQDKLSRQTSSPFVPSLSLAFRILLLIRTVGAMYGIISDCDEVFNFYEPLHYFQNNSGFQTWELSPQFAVRSWAYVLLHWPFAHIGPQVLNLSKRQAFFALRLFLGAICSFCEARFMRTIAETINDRVARYTFFMLLLSAGMWSASVSFLPSSFAMYTTMLASSYWLHPGTSTPTGITRAYRATFFVALGAIIGWPFAAALGVPFAMEQLFLTGGDVAVGQEKQALMIKRWATMGKAVALGACIAIPVAMVDSWAYGRSTFPTLNIVIYNIFSNAGPDLYGTSPASYYLANLFLNFNFLVFPALVSLPALAITYVYDRRRLGKSQQAPRPGETSPYTLLSLRLLPFYIWLGILTAQPHKEERFFYPAYPLLCFNAAVAIYLIKGWMEVAYIKATNSPYEVRERSSGNAKERLDVSAVADPSQASKSSIFSTFSLVAVLIPGLFSVARMFALFHFYHAPLDIAFHFQYKTIPRLLSDMGYEPLPPPKNYKPYKDEVLEPEWDYSPLQTMDPRVTICYGTEWHRYPGSYLVPEGIDVQWIKTDFDGMMPRKWEPSGASEGMWPREETRVVRPGRFNGDNLASEEPGTFVSLSPPFDINSCLAGTMHLPRRAPYAVPASNTPRARLDQRPIMGEGALRPFPRRPQLNVVVTPDLAAERVDGGRQGIWELLLAPTAAMRAWRTGWRWRSEVRPKCSLAIKESEHACNRESAPA
;
A
#
# COMPACT_ATOMS: atom_id res chain seq x y z
N MET A 1 -29.44 -43.82 62.48
CA MET A 1 -28.74 -45.11 62.69
C MET A 1 -29.19 -46.06 61.59
N ALA A 2 -28.27 -46.84 61.00
CA ALA A 2 -28.60 -47.88 60.03
C ALA A 2 -27.92 -49.17 60.48
N LEU A 3 -28.65 -50.28 60.51
CA LEU A 3 -28.15 -51.58 60.93
C LEU A 3 -27.35 -52.24 59.80
N PRO A 4 -26.27 -52.98 60.10
CA PRO A 4 -25.54 -53.75 59.09
C PRO A 4 -26.35 -54.99 58.68
N GLY A 5 -26.60 -55.17 57.38
CA GLY A 5 -27.19 -56.41 56.85
C GLY A 5 -28.27 -56.29 55.77
N THR A 6 -28.69 -55.08 55.36
CA THR A 6 -29.73 -54.91 54.31
C THR A 6 -29.18 -54.29 53.02
N GLU A 7 -29.16 -55.08 51.94
CA GLU A 7 -28.94 -54.54 50.59
C GLU A 7 -30.18 -53.78 50.10
N THR A 8 -30.00 -52.51 49.73
CA THR A 8 -31.08 -51.69 49.17
C THR A 8 -30.92 -51.56 47.65
N ILE A 9 -31.66 -52.39 46.92
CA ILE A 9 -31.71 -52.36 45.45
C ILE A 9 -32.37 -51.04 45.00
N ARG A 10 -31.57 -50.06 44.59
CA ARG A 10 -32.05 -48.80 43.99
C ARG A 10 -32.34 -48.98 42.51
N PHE A 11 -33.62 -49.08 42.16
CA PHE A 11 -34.06 -48.94 40.77
C PHE A 11 -33.70 -47.55 40.21
N ARG A 12 -33.14 -47.52 39.00
CA ARG A 12 -32.73 -46.30 38.31
C ARG A 12 -33.99 -45.60 37.76
N ARG A 13 -34.25 -44.35 38.17
CA ARG A 13 -35.41 -43.57 37.69
C ARG A 13 -35.34 -43.33 36.16
N PRO A 14 -36.48 -43.34 35.45
CA PRO A 14 -36.54 -42.96 34.04
C PRO A 14 -36.05 -41.53 33.79
N THR A 15 -35.37 -41.30 32.67
CA THR A 15 -34.64 -40.06 32.35
C THR A 15 -35.51 -38.95 31.74
N THR A 16 -36.84 -39.03 31.83
CA THR A 16 -37.80 -38.15 31.13
C THR A 16 -38.75 -37.44 32.10
N GLY A 17 -38.19 -36.71 33.06
CA GLY A 17 -38.93 -35.84 33.97
C GLY A 17 -38.34 -34.43 34.00
N PRO A 18 -39.08 -33.40 34.48
CA PRO A 18 -38.65 -32.00 34.47
C PRO A 18 -37.38 -31.70 35.29
N ASN A 19 -36.97 -32.63 36.16
CA ASN A 19 -35.73 -32.57 36.96
C ASN A 19 -34.62 -33.50 36.42
N ALA A 20 -34.70 -33.94 35.16
CA ALA A 20 -33.60 -34.69 34.54
C ALA A 20 -32.36 -33.79 34.42
N PRO A 21 -31.14 -34.28 34.72
CA PRO A 21 -29.93 -33.50 34.47
C PRO A 21 -29.84 -33.21 32.98
N ALA A 22 -29.69 -31.93 32.62
CA ALA A 22 -29.65 -31.49 31.23
C ALA A 22 -28.66 -32.35 30.43
N GLN A 23 -29.09 -32.80 29.25
CA GLN A 23 -28.22 -33.52 28.31
C GLN A 23 -26.89 -32.76 28.20
N LYS A 24 -25.78 -33.44 28.52
CA LYS A 24 -24.44 -32.86 28.33
C LYS A 24 -24.31 -32.52 26.86
N THR A 25 -24.44 -31.24 26.55
CA THR A 25 -24.26 -30.71 25.20
C THR A 25 -22.84 -31.11 24.78
N GLU A 26 -22.68 -31.69 23.59
CA GLU A 26 -21.35 -32.01 23.10
C GLU A 26 -20.47 -30.76 23.17
N PRO A 27 -19.21 -30.86 23.64
CA PRO A 27 -18.34 -29.71 23.77
C PRO A 27 -18.16 -29.08 22.39
N LYS A 28 -18.73 -27.88 22.20
CA LYS A 28 -18.60 -27.13 20.95
C LYS A 28 -17.13 -27.02 20.57
N LYS A 29 -16.77 -27.59 19.43
CA LYS A 29 -15.43 -27.50 18.85
C LYS A 29 -15.01 -26.03 18.77
N ASP A 30 -13.77 -25.74 19.14
CA ASP A 30 -13.21 -24.39 18.97
C ASP A 30 -13.10 -24.00 17.49
N GLU A 31 -12.72 -22.75 17.22
CA GLU A 31 -12.54 -22.22 15.86
C GLU A 31 -11.52 -23.01 15.01
N PHE A 32 -10.74 -23.89 15.63
CA PHE A 32 -9.70 -24.74 15.04
C PHE A 32 -10.04 -26.24 15.09
N GLY A 33 -11.31 -26.59 15.36
CA GLY A 33 -11.84 -27.95 15.32
C GLY A 33 -11.52 -28.81 16.55
N SER A 34 -10.91 -28.24 17.61
CA SER A 34 -10.43 -28.98 18.78
C SER A 34 -11.47 -29.02 19.91
N MET A 35 -11.51 -30.13 20.66
CA MET A 35 -12.32 -30.23 21.89
C MET A 35 -11.56 -29.60 23.07
N ALA A 36 -11.51 -28.27 23.11
CA ALA A 36 -10.98 -27.49 24.21
C ALA A 36 -12.11 -26.76 24.95
N PRO A 37 -12.07 -26.66 26.30
CA PRO A 37 -13.09 -25.93 27.05
C PRO A 37 -13.07 -24.43 26.71
N LEU A 38 -14.26 -23.89 26.43
CA LEU A 38 -14.49 -22.46 26.20
C LEU A 38 -13.93 -21.62 27.36
N GLY A 39 -13.25 -20.51 27.01
CA GLY A 39 -12.67 -19.55 27.97
C GLY A 39 -11.16 -19.68 28.18
N TRP A 40 -10.54 -20.84 27.92
CA TRP A 40 -9.09 -21.00 28.07
C TRP A 40 -8.34 -20.76 26.76
N LYS A 41 -7.92 -19.51 26.50
CA LYS A 41 -6.90 -19.23 25.46
C LYS A 41 -5.60 -19.94 25.84
N ARG A 42 -5.34 -21.12 25.26
CA ARG A 42 -4.02 -21.75 25.37
C ARG A 42 -2.99 -20.81 24.75
N ARG A 43 -1.96 -20.45 25.52
CA ARG A 43 -0.78 -19.74 25.04
C ARG A 43 -0.21 -20.52 23.85
N HIS A 44 0.08 -19.84 22.74
CA HIS A 44 0.58 -20.44 21.49
C HIS A 44 -0.40 -21.44 20.82
N GLN A 45 -1.52 -20.94 20.27
CA GLN A 45 -2.42 -21.76 19.41
C GLN A 45 -2.05 -21.73 17.91
N GLY A 46 -1.17 -20.81 17.49
CA GLY A 46 -0.76 -20.66 16.10
C GLY A 46 0.07 -21.82 15.55
N LEU A 47 0.24 -21.83 14.23
CA LEU A 47 0.93 -22.89 13.49
C LEU A 47 2.41 -23.06 13.90
N LEU A 48 3.07 -21.97 14.32
CA LEU A 48 4.46 -21.93 14.78
C LEU A 48 4.55 -21.79 16.31
N GLN A 49 5.34 -22.65 16.94
CA GLN A 49 5.40 -22.87 18.39
C GLN A 49 6.74 -22.46 19.00
N ASP A 50 6.68 -21.60 20.01
CA ASP A 50 7.86 -21.25 20.81
C ASP A 50 8.22 -22.41 21.76
N LYS A 51 9.49 -22.84 21.77
CA LYS A 51 10.01 -23.89 22.66
C LYS A 51 10.36 -23.36 24.05
N LEU A 52 11.36 -22.48 24.13
CA LEU A 52 11.92 -21.96 25.39
C LEU A 52 10.99 -20.93 26.07
N SER A 53 10.24 -20.15 25.29
CA SER A 53 9.53 -18.96 25.76
C SER A 53 8.14 -19.22 26.37
N ARG A 54 7.75 -20.49 26.60
CA ARG A 54 6.37 -20.84 27.03
C ARG A 54 5.96 -20.24 28.37
N GLN A 55 6.92 -19.99 29.26
CA GLN A 55 6.69 -19.37 30.57
C GLN A 55 6.81 -17.84 30.54
N THR A 56 7.68 -17.27 29.70
CA THR A 56 7.85 -15.82 29.54
C THR A 56 6.60 -15.11 29.00
N SER A 57 6.45 -13.82 29.28
CA SER A 57 5.38 -12.99 28.71
C SER A 57 5.36 -13.03 27.18
N SER A 58 4.16 -13.00 26.57
CA SER A 58 4.04 -12.85 25.12
C SER A 58 4.72 -11.55 24.66
N PRO A 59 5.34 -11.52 23.48
CA PRO A 59 5.87 -10.28 22.92
C PRO A 59 4.71 -9.28 22.74
N PHE A 60 5.02 -7.98 22.85
CA PHE A 60 4.07 -6.95 22.46
C PHE A 60 3.67 -7.12 20.99
N VAL A 61 2.37 -7.28 20.75
CA VAL A 61 1.72 -7.26 19.44
C VAL A 61 0.59 -6.24 19.54
N PRO A 62 0.51 -5.24 18.65
CA PRO A 62 -0.56 -4.24 18.71
C PRO A 62 -1.93 -4.89 18.49
N SER A 63 -2.96 -4.36 19.17
CA SER A 63 -4.36 -4.70 18.86
C SER A 63 -4.74 -4.18 17.47
N LEU A 64 -5.83 -4.68 16.87
CA LEU A 64 -6.30 -4.22 15.55
C LEU A 64 -6.44 -2.68 15.50
N SER A 65 -7.05 -2.09 16.52
CA SER A 65 -7.23 -0.63 16.63
C SER A 65 -5.90 0.13 16.79
N LEU A 66 -4.96 -0.38 17.59
CA LEU A 66 -3.65 0.25 17.77
C LEU A 66 -2.79 0.15 16.50
N ALA A 67 -2.78 -1.01 15.86
CA ALA A 67 -2.08 -1.23 14.60
C ALA A 67 -2.65 -0.31 13.51
N PHE A 68 -3.97 -0.26 13.36
CA PHE A 68 -4.65 0.62 12.42
C PHE A 68 -4.28 2.09 12.64
N ARG A 69 -4.32 2.60 13.88
CA ARG A 69 -3.98 4.01 14.17
C ARG A 69 -2.53 4.36 13.83
N ILE A 70 -1.59 3.46 14.14
CA ILE A 70 -0.16 3.68 13.85
C ILE A 70 0.10 3.63 12.33
N LEU A 71 -0.49 2.66 11.63
CA LEU A 71 -0.37 2.55 10.18
C LEU A 71 -1.04 3.73 9.48
N LEU A 72 -2.26 4.11 9.89
CA LEU A 72 -3.00 5.25 9.37
C LEU A 72 -2.18 6.54 9.47
N LEU A 73 -1.50 6.79 10.59
CA LEU A 73 -0.62 7.94 10.73
C LEU A 73 0.47 7.94 9.63
N ILE A 74 1.18 6.82 9.46
CA ILE A 74 2.24 6.71 8.44
C ILE A 74 1.68 6.78 7.02
N ARG A 75 0.52 6.17 6.73
CA ARG A 75 -0.13 6.25 5.41
C ARG A 75 -0.69 7.64 5.12
N THR A 76 -1.10 8.40 6.14
CA THR A 76 -1.45 9.82 6.02
C THR A 76 -0.25 10.66 5.63
N VAL A 77 0.93 10.46 6.24
CA VAL A 77 2.16 11.15 5.80
C VAL A 77 2.54 10.71 4.37
N GLY A 78 2.39 9.42 4.05
CA GLY A 78 2.61 8.89 2.70
C GLY A 78 1.67 9.50 1.63
N ALA A 79 0.40 9.72 1.96
CA ALA A 79 -0.57 10.35 1.06
C ALA A 79 -0.20 11.80 0.71
N MET A 80 0.35 12.54 1.68
CA MET A 80 0.71 13.95 1.54
C MET A 80 2.07 14.19 0.89
N TYR A 81 3.07 13.36 1.17
CA TYR A 81 4.47 13.56 0.76
C TYR A 81 5.04 12.45 -0.15
N GLY A 82 4.28 11.39 -0.40
CA GLY A 82 4.66 10.36 -1.36
C GLY A 82 4.55 10.88 -2.79
N ILE A 83 5.64 10.71 -3.56
CA ILE A 83 5.69 11.05 -4.99
C ILE A 83 4.67 10.25 -5.80
N ILE A 84 4.36 10.72 -7.00
CA ILE A 84 3.70 9.90 -8.03
C ILE A 84 4.81 9.29 -8.87
N SER A 85 4.94 7.96 -8.83
CA SER A 85 6.03 7.22 -9.51
C SER A 85 5.62 6.65 -10.87
N ASP A 86 4.34 6.71 -11.21
CA ASP A 86 3.73 5.96 -12.31
C ASP A 86 2.78 6.86 -13.10
N CYS A 87 2.96 6.91 -14.42
CA CYS A 87 2.14 7.74 -15.30
C CYS A 87 0.74 7.17 -15.51
N ASP A 88 0.53 5.85 -15.37
CA ASP A 88 -0.81 5.27 -15.42
C ASP A 88 -1.66 5.71 -14.24
N GLU A 89 -1.07 5.91 -13.05
CA GLU A 89 -1.79 6.46 -11.89
C GLU A 89 -2.47 7.79 -12.27
N VAL A 90 -1.74 8.65 -13.01
CA VAL A 90 -2.25 9.93 -13.51
C VAL A 90 -3.22 9.74 -14.68
N PHE A 91 -2.73 9.29 -15.83
CA PHE A 91 -3.47 9.38 -17.09
C PHE A 91 -4.56 8.31 -17.26
N ASN A 92 -4.46 7.18 -16.57
CA ASN A 92 -5.43 6.09 -16.64
C ASN A 92 -6.44 6.06 -15.48
N PHE A 93 -6.22 6.81 -14.38
CA PHE A 93 -7.12 6.79 -13.22
C PHE A 93 -7.47 8.19 -12.68
N TYR A 94 -6.51 9.10 -12.47
CA TYR A 94 -6.83 10.48 -12.07
C TYR A 94 -7.47 11.31 -13.19
N GLU A 95 -6.92 11.32 -14.40
CA GLU A 95 -7.48 12.09 -15.54
C GLU A 95 -8.90 11.69 -15.96
N PRO A 96 -9.26 10.40 -16.02
CA PRO A 96 -10.64 9.98 -16.35
C PRO A 96 -11.61 10.28 -15.20
N LEU A 97 -11.13 10.24 -13.95
CA LEU A 97 -11.92 10.65 -12.80
C LEU A 97 -12.18 12.17 -12.80
N HIS A 98 -11.15 12.95 -13.15
CA HIS A 98 -11.26 14.39 -13.39
C HIS A 98 -12.21 14.68 -14.55
N TYR A 99 -12.17 13.91 -15.65
CA TYR A 99 -13.11 14.05 -16.76
C TYR A 99 -14.55 13.74 -16.36
N PHE A 100 -14.79 12.65 -15.64
CA PHE A 100 -16.11 12.31 -15.14
C PHE A 100 -16.67 13.42 -14.23
N GLN A 101 -15.82 14.05 -13.41
CA GLN A 101 -16.24 15.13 -12.53
C GLN A 101 -16.40 16.49 -13.24
N ASN A 102 -15.36 16.94 -13.95
CA ASN A 102 -15.16 18.32 -14.40
C ASN A 102 -15.22 18.50 -15.93
N ASN A 103 -15.66 17.45 -16.66
CA ASN A 103 -15.83 17.43 -18.12
C ASN A 103 -14.58 17.87 -18.93
N SER A 104 -13.40 17.68 -18.35
CA SER A 104 -12.10 18.11 -18.86
C SER A 104 -11.00 17.17 -18.33
N GLY A 105 -9.88 17.05 -19.05
CA GLY A 105 -8.76 16.18 -18.68
C GLY A 105 -8.25 15.37 -19.88
N PHE A 106 -7.42 14.37 -19.61
CA PHE A 106 -6.77 13.55 -20.64
C PHE A 106 -7.31 12.11 -20.77
N GLN A 107 -7.24 11.58 -21.99
CA GLN A 107 -7.64 10.26 -22.44
C GLN A 107 -6.41 9.49 -22.94
N THR A 108 -6.31 8.23 -22.55
CA THR A 108 -5.37 7.26 -23.11
C THR A 108 -6.08 6.33 -24.10
N TRP A 109 -5.32 5.64 -24.94
CA TRP A 109 -5.87 4.63 -25.87
C TRP A 109 -6.62 3.51 -25.15
N GLU A 110 -6.19 3.13 -23.95
CA GLU A 110 -6.76 2.06 -23.15
C GLU A 110 -8.17 2.38 -22.63
N LEU A 111 -8.50 3.68 -22.55
CA LEU A 111 -9.82 4.25 -22.20
C LEU A 111 -10.58 4.78 -23.42
N SER A 112 -10.07 4.54 -24.64
CA SER A 112 -10.86 4.75 -25.84
C SER A 112 -11.91 3.65 -25.96
N PRO A 113 -13.13 3.96 -26.45
CA PRO A 113 -14.15 2.94 -26.69
C PRO A 113 -13.72 1.90 -27.74
N GLN A 114 -12.73 2.20 -28.60
CA GLN A 114 -12.16 1.28 -29.58
C GLN A 114 -11.49 0.07 -28.90
N PHE A 115 -10.62 0.32 -27.91
CA PHE A 115 -9.87 -0.74 -27.22
C PHE A 115 -10.53 -1.20 -25.92
N ALA A 116 -11.07 -0.26 -25.11
CA ALA A 116 -11.78 -0.52 -23.85
C ALA A 116 -11.05 -1.51 -22.92
N VAL A 117 -9.77 -1.25 -22.63
CA VAL A 117 -8.87 -2.12 -21.86
C VAL A 117 -8.86 -1.75 -20.37
N ARG A 118 -9.13 -0.48 -20.01
CA ARG A 118 -9.37 -0.07 -18.60
C ARG A 118 -10.85 -0.06 -18.25
N SER A 119 -11.16 -0.30 -16.98
CA SER A 119 -12.51 -0.31 -16.43
C SER A 119 -12.91 1.06 -15.88
N TRP A 120 -13.99 1.64 -16.40
CA TRP A 120 -14.68 2.77 -15.80
C TRP A 120 -15.31 2.39 -14.46
N ALA A 121 -15.76 1.15 -14.28
CA ALA A 121 -16.26 0.68 -12.98
C ALA A 121 -15.20 0.79 -11.87
N TYR A 122 -13.91 0.55 -12.19
CA TYR A 122 -12.81 0.79 -11.26
C TYR A 122 -12.63 2.29 -10.93
N VAL A 123 -12.70 3.17 -11.94
CA VAL A 123 -12.59 4.63 -11.76
C VAL A 123 -13.76 5.15 -10.89
N LEU A 124 -14.99 4.81 -11.24
CA LEU A 124 -16.20 5.27 -10.55
C LEU A 124 -16.34 4.71 -9.13
N LEU A 125 -15.78 3.54 -8.83
CA LEU A 125 -15.70 3.02 -7.45
C LEU A 125 -15.01 4.01 -6.49
N HIS A 126 -14.09 4.83 -7.01
CA HIS A 126 -13.32 5.80 -6.24
C HIS A 126 -13.93 7.22 -6.25
N TRP A 127 -14.86 7.50 -7.16
CA TRP A 127 -15.50 8.81 -7.32
C TRP A 127 -16.20 9.35 -6.06
N PRO A 128 -16.95 8.56 -5.27
CA PRO A 128 -17.55 9.06 -4.03
C PRO A 128 -16.53 9.67 -3.05
N PHE A 129 -15.29 9.16 -3.04
CA PHE A 129 -14.23 9.60 -2.13
C PHE A 129 -13.45 10.79 -2.66
N ALA A 130 -13.34 10.92 -3.99
CA ALA A 130 -12.76 12.09 -4.66
C ALA A 130 -13.74 13.26 -4.83
N HIS A 131 -15.06 13.01 -4.77
CA HIS A 131 -16.10 14.01 -5.05
C HIS A 131 -16.96 14.36 -3.85
N ILE A 132 -17.74 13.41 -3.31
CA ILE A 132 -18.78 13.72 -2.31
C ILE A 132 -18.16 14.25 -1.01
N GLY A 133 -17.10 13.60 -0.51
CA GLY A 133 -16.37 14.09 0.67
C GLY A 133 -15.81 15.51 0.49
N PRO A 134 -15.03 15.75 -0.58
CA PRO A 134 -14.56 17.08 -0.94
C PRO A 134 -15.66 18.13 -1.14
N GLN A 135 -16.77 17.82 -1.82
CA GLN A 135 -17.91 18.73 -1.99
C GLN A 135 -18.56 19.13 -0.68
N VAL A 136 -18.86 18.17 0.20
CA VAL A 136 -19.47 18.43 1.53
C VAL A 136 -18.58 19.35 2.38
N LEU A 137 -17.28 19.35 2.12
CA LEU A 137 -16.27 20.17 2.80
C LEU A 137 -15.85 21.42 2.00
N ASN A 138 -16.50 21.73 0.87
CA ASN A 138 -16.14 22.81 -0.07
C ASN A 138 -14.65 22.84 -0.47
N LEU A 139 -14.05 21.67 -0.67
CA LEU A 139 -12.64 21.52 -1.00
C LEU A 139 -12.37 21.72 -2.51
N SER A 140 -11.28 22.42 -2.81
CA SER A 140 -10.74 22.60 -4.16
C SER A 140 -10.28 21.28 -4.81
N LYS A 141 -10.13 21.27 -6.14
CA LYS A 141 -9.63 20.11 -6.91
C LYS A 141 -8.34 19.52 -6.33
N ARG A 142 -7.38 20.37 -5.94
CA ARG A 142 -6.13 19.95 -5.30
C ARG A 142 -6.36 19.21 -3.99
N GLN A 143 -7.24 19.73 -3.14
CA GLN A 143 -7.58 19.08 -1.87
C GLN A 143 -8.33 17.77 -2.09
N ALA A 144 -9.17 17.67 -3.13
CA ALA A 144 -9.82 16.42 -3.53
C ALA A 144 -8.83 15.31 -3.95
N PHE A 145 -7.76 15.66 -4.68
CA PHE A 145 -6.66 14.74 -5.00
C PHE A 145 -6.00 14.15 -3.74
N PHE A 146 -5.65 14.99 -2.76
CA PHE A 146 -5.10 14.51 -1.49
C PHE A 146 -6.13 13.74 -0.65
N ALA A 147 -7.40 14.13 -0.67
CA ALA A 147 -8.48 13.42 0.02
C ALA A 147 -8.62 11.96 -0.48
N LEU A 148 -8.51 11.73 -1.80
CA LEU A 148 -8.51 10.37 -2.34
C LEU A 148 -7.28 9.57 -1.86
N ARG A 149 -6.07 10.15 -1.88
CA ARG A 149 -4.84 9.49 -1.38
C ARG A 149 -4.95 9.13 0.10
N LEU A 150 -5.50 10.03 0.92
CA LEU A 150 -5.76 9.80 2.34
C LEU A 150 -6.77 8.66 2.56
N PHE A 151 -7.82 8.59 1.76
CA PHE A 151 -8.81 7.52 1.81
C PHE A 151 -8.22 6.15 1.41
N LEU A 152 -7.44 6.10 0.32
CA LEU A 152 -6.70 4.90 -0.10
C LEU A 152 -5.74 4.43 1.02
N GLY A 153 -4.97 5.35 1.59
CA GLY A 153 -4.09 5.07 2.73
C GLY A 153 -4.83 4.54 3.96
N ALA A 154 -6.05 5.01 4.23
CA ALA A 154 -6.91 4.52 5.30
C ALA A 154 -7.42 3.09 5.04
N ILE A 155 -7.85 2.77 3.81
CA ILE A 155 -8.19 1.40 3.41
C ILE A 155 -6.98 0.49 3.55
N CYS A 156 -5.82 0.88 3.03
CA CYS A 156 -4.58 0.10 3.13
C CYS A 156 -4.25 -0.19 4.59
N SER A 157 -4.26 0.83 5.46
CA SER A 157 -3.99 0.71 6.89
C SER A 157 -4.91 -0.29 7.60
N PHE A 158 -6.19 -0.34 7.23
CA PHE A 158 -7.13 -1.33 7.78
C PHE A 158 -6.80 -2.74 7.29
N CYS A 159 -6.51 -2.91 6.01
CA CYS A 159 -6.14 -4.19 5.41
C CYS A 159 -4.86 -4.76 6.02
N GLU A 160 -3.82 -3.92 6.17
CA GLU A 160 -2.56 -4.24 6.83
C GLU A 160 -2.75 -4.64 8.30
N ALA A 161 -3.49 -3.83 9.06
CA ALA A 161 -3.78 -4.11 10.47
C ALA A 161 -4.57 -5.42 10.65
N ARG A 162 -5.52 -5.70 9.75
CA ARG A 162 -6.31 -6.95 9.78
C ARG A 162 -5.47 -8.16 9.39
N PHE A 163 -4.65 -8.06 8.35
CA PHE A 163 -3.73 -9.12 7.92
C PHE A 163 -2.72 -9.47 9.02
N MET A 164 -2.05 -8.47 9.60
CA MET A 164 -1.15 -8.63 10.74
C MET A 164 -1.86 -9.29 11.94
N ARG A 165 -3.09 -8.87 12.25
CA ARG A 165 -3.86 -9.44 13.34
C ARG A 165 -4.18 -10.92 13.11
N THR A 166 -4.55 -11.32 11.89
CA THR A 166 -4.74 -12.73 11.53
C THR A 166 -3.43 -13.53 11.66
N ILE A 167 -2.28 -12.97 11.29
CA ILE A 167 -0.97 -13.65 11.47
C ILE A 167 -0.70 -13.94 12.95
N ALA A 168 -1.06 -13.02 13.86
CA ALA A 168 -0.91 -13.26 15.31
C ALA A 168 -1.81 -14.40 15.80
N GLU A 169 -3.04 -14.46 15.27
CA GLU A 169 -4.07 -15.44 15.66
C GLU A 169 -3.82 -16.83 15.08
N THR A 170 -3.26 -16.94 13.87
CA THR A 170 -3.15 -18.20 13.11
C THR A 170 -1.72 -18.74 12.99
N ILE A 171 -0.70 -17.87 12.99
CA ILE A 171 0.70 -18.24 12.75
C ILE A 171 1.52 -18.15 14.03
N ASN A 172 1.85 -16.93 14.50
CA ASN A 172 2.58 -16.67 15.75
C ASN A 172 2.65 -15.16 16.07
N ASP A 173 2.59 -14.80 17.35
CA ASP A 173 2.72 -13.41 17.84
C ASP A 173 4.00 -12.69 17.37
N ARG A 174 5.15 -13.38 17.34
CA ARG A 174 6.44 -12.80 16.88
C ARG A 174 6.42 -12.54 15.38
N VAL A 175 5.92 -13.47 14.58
CA VAL A 175 5.81 -13.31 13.13
C VAL A 175 4.92 -12.11 12.82
N ALA A 176 3.79 -11.96 13.51
CA ALA A 176 2.92 -10.79 13.37
C ALA A 176 3.63 -9.47 13.73
N ARG A 177 4.39 -9.45 14.84
CA ARG A 177 5.20 -8.29 15.23
C ARG A 177 6.26 -7.96 14.17
N TYR A 178 6.95 -8.95 13.61
CA TYR A 178 7.92 -8.73 12.54
C TYR A 178 7.23 -8.19 11.28
N THR A 179 6.14 -8.81 10.81
CA THR A 179 5.34 -8.33 9.67
C THR A 179 4.85 -6.90 9.90
N PHE A 180 4.37 -6.56 11.11
CA PHE A 180 3.90 -5.21 11.44
C PHE A 180 4.96 -4.14 11.17
N PHE A 181 6.17 -4.32 11.71
CA PHE A 181 7.25 -3.34 11.53
C PHE A 181 7.80 -3.33 10.09
N MET A 182 7.80 -4.47 9.38
CA MET A 182 8.18 -4.51 7.96
C MET A 182 7.18 -3.76 7.08
N LEU A 183 5.87 -3.95 7.31
CA LEU A 183 4.81 -3.20 6.63
C LEU A 183 4.92 -1.69 6.92
N LEU A 184 5.07 -1.33 8.20
CA LEU A 184 5.16 0.05 8.68
C LEU A 184 6.35 0.83 8.09
N LEU A 185 7.51 0.18 7.95
CA LEU A 185 8.77 0.85 7.63
C LEU A 185 9.26 0.66 6.19
N SER A 186 8.64 -0.20 5.36
CA SER A 186 9.15 -0.49 4.00
C SER A 186 8.79 0.59 2.96
N ALA A 187 9.77 0.91 2.11
CA ALA A 187 9.62 1.92 1.05
C ALA A 187 8.61 1.47 -0.02
N GLY A 188 8.59 0.18 -0.37
CA GLY A 188 7.59 -0.36 -1.30
C GLY A 188 6.16 -0.20 -0.79
N MET A 189 5.91 -0.46 0.50
CA MET A 189 4.59 -0.23 1.09
C MET A 189 4.24 1.25 1.19
N TRP A 190 5.20 2.14 1.43
CA TRP A 190 4.97 3.60 1.42
C TRP A 190 4.34 4.05 0.10
N SER A 191 4.97 3.76 -1.04
CA SER A 191 4.43 4.12 -2.36
C SER A 191 3.12 3.37 -2.68
N ALA A 192 3.13 2.03 -2.58
CA ALA A 192 1.99 1.21 -2.99
C ALA A 192 0.70 1.45 -2.18
N SER A 193 0.80 1.94 -0.94
CA SER A 193 -0.34 2.12 -0.02
C SER A 193 -1.29 3.27 -0.33
N VAL A 194 -0.88 4.21 -1.20
CA VAL A 194 -1.65 5.43 -1.53
C VAL A 194 -1.82 5.65 -3.03
N SER A 195 -1.14 4.85 -3.87
CA SER A 195 -1.31 4.90 -5.33
C SER A 195 -2.72 4.54 -5.75
N PHE A 196 -3.31 5.36 -6.62
CA PHE A 196 -4.59 5.07 -7.28
C PHE A 196 -4.39 4.10 -8.46
N LEU A 197 -3.99 2.87 -8.14
CA LEU A 197 -3.68 1.82 -9.11
C LEU A 197 -4.45 0.52 -8.83
N PRO A 198 -4.91 -0.21 -9.88
CA PRO A 198 -5.57 -1.51 -9.71
C PRO A 198 -4.68 -2.56 -9.03
N SER A 199 -3.35 -2.44 -9.14
CA SER A 199 -2.39 -3.27 -8.42
C SER A 199 -2.36 -3.00 -6.91
N SER A 200 -2.49 -1.74 -6.49
CA SER A 200 -2.67 -1.36 -5.08
C SER A 200 -4.03 -1.84 -4.55
N PHE A 201 -5.10 -1.73 -5.33
CA PHE A 201 -6.39 -2.32 -4.96
C PHE A 201 -6.31 -3.85 -4.79
N ALA A 202 -5.65 -4.55 -5.72
CA ALA A 202 -5.41 -5.99 -5.62
C ALA A 202 -4.50 -6.36 -4.42
N MET A 203 -3.57 -5.48 -4.01
CA MET A 203 -2.81 -5.63 -2.76
C MET A 203 -3.74 -5.57 -1.52
N TYR A 204 -4.67 -4.62 -1.47
CA TYR A 204 -5.64 -4.50 -0.37
C TYR A 204 -6.52 -5.76 -0.27
N THR A 205 -7.11 -6.19 -1.39
CA THR A 205 -7.96 -7.39 -1.39
C THR A 205 -7.16 -8.67 -1.14
N THR A 206 -5.89 -8.75 -1.56
CA THR A 206 -4.99 -9.88 -1.24
C THR A 206 -4.73 -9.96 0.26
N MET A 207 -4.53 -8.83 0.96
CA MET A 207 -4.42 -8.81 2.43
C MET A 207 -5.72 -9.25 3.11
N LEU A 208 -6.88 -8.80 2.62
CA LEU A 208 -8.18 -9.21 3.15
C LEU A 208 -8.49 -10.70 2.89
N ALA A 209 -8.25 -11.19 1.68
CA ALA A 209 -8.33 -12.61 1.32
C ALA A 209 -7.41 -13.44 2.22
N SER A 210 -6.17 -12.99 2.43
CA SER A 210 -5.21 -13.62 3.34
C SER A 210 -5.72 -13.64 4.78
N SER A 211 -6.38 -12.58 5.24
CA SER A 211 -6.95 -12.51 6.60
C SER A 211 -8.02 -13.57 6.87
N TYR A 212 -8.59 -14.19 5.83
CA TYR A 212 -9.45 -15.37 5.93
C TYR A 212 -8.70 -16.66 5.59
N TRP A 213 -7.93 -16.71 4.51
CA TRP A 213 -7.28 -17.95 4.10
C TRP A 213 -6.23 -18.43 5.09
N LEU A 214 -5.59 -17.56 5.89
CA LEU A 214 -4.56 -17.99 6.84
C LEU A 214 -5.10 -18.94 7.92
N HIS A 215 -6.38 -18.84 8.27
CA HIS A 215 -7.06 -19.83 9.11
C HIS A 215 -7.09 -21.19 8.40
N PRO A 216 -6.99 -22.34 9.11
CA PRO A 216 -7.05 -23.65 8.47
C PRO A 216 -8.46 -23.94 7.90
N GLY A 217 -8.53 -24.60 6.75
CA GLY A 217 -9.81 -25.06 6.18
C GLY A 217 -10.46 -26.16 7.03
N THR A 218 -11.67 -25.92 7.52
CA THR A 218 -12.45 -26.83 8.38
C THR A 218 -13.89 -26.99 7.88
N SER A 219 -14.56 -28.06 8.30
CA SER A 219 -15.94 -28.37 7.90
C SER A 219 -17.02 -27.64 8.71
N THR A 220 -16.61 -26.81 9.67
CA THR A 220 -17.49 -25.99 10.51
C THR A 220 -18.13 -24.85 9.72
N PRO A 221 -19.21 -24.21 10.22
CA PRO A 221 -19.77 -23.02 9.59
C PRO A 221 -18.75 -21.89 9.39
N THR A 222 -17.80 -21.74 10.32
CA THR A 222 -16.69 -20.79 10.22
C THR A 222 -15.73 -21.12 9.07
N GLY A 223 -15.37 -22.39 8.89
CA GLY A 223 -14.53 -22.85 7.77
C GLY A 223 -15.21 -22.78 6.41
N ILE A 224 -16.53 -22.96 6.35
CA ILE A 224 -17.34 -22.69 5.15
C ILE A 224 -17.33 -21.19 4.83
N THR A 225 -17.61 -20.34 5.83
CA THR A 225 -17.62 -18.87 5.68
C THR A 225 -16.25 -18.33 5.24
N ARG A 226 -15.16 -18.93 5.75
CA ARG A 226 -13.79 -18.66 5.29
C ARG A 226 -13.66 -18.86 3.78
N ALA A 227 -14.14 -19.98 3.24
CA ALA A 227 -14.02 -20.26 1.80
C ALA A 227 -14.74 -19.20 0.97
N TYR A 228 -16.00 -18.86 1.31
CA TYR A 228 -16.74 -17.79 0.63
C TYR A 228 -16.04 -16.43 0.72
N ARG A 229 -15.57 -16.01 1.91
CA ARG A 229 -14.93 -14.71 2.09
C ARG A 229 -13.57 -14.61 1.41
N ALA A 230 -12.73 -15.65 1.50
CA ALA A 230 -11.44 -15.67 0.81
C ALA A 230 -11.62 -15.62 -0.71
N THR A 231 -12.50 -16.45 -1.27
CA THR A 231 -12.82 -16.43 -2.71
C THR A 231 -13.43 -15.10 -3.14
N PHE A 232 -14.31 -14.50 -2.33
CA PHE A 232 -14.88 -13.18 -2.62
C PHE A 232 -13.79 -12.10 -2.75
N PHE A 233 -12.84 -12.02 -1.82
CA PHE A 233 -11.78 -11.00 -1.92
C PHE A 233 -10.77 -11.27 -3.05
N VAL A 234 -10.48 -12.54 -3.37
CA VAL A 234 -9.70 -12.88 -4.57
C VAL A 234 -10.44 -12.46 -5.84
N ALA A 235 -11.73 -12.77 -5.96
CA ALA A 235 -12.57 -12.39 -7.09
C ALA A 235 -12.71 -10.86 -7.21
N LEU A 236 -12.89 -10.15 -6.08
CA LEU A 236 -12.95 -8.69 -6.04
C LEU A 236 -11.64 -8.06 -6.57
N GLY A 237 -10.49 -8.56 -6.11
CA GLY A 237 -9.17 -8.12 -6.57
C GLY A 237 -8.91 -8.40 -8.05
N ALA A 238 -9.35 -9.55 -8.55
CA ALA A 238 -9.15 -9.95 -9.94
C ALA A 238 -10.12 -9.25 -10.91
N ILE A 239 -11.40 -9.13 -10.54
CA ILE A 239 -12.44 -8.64 -11.45
C ILE A 239 -12.42 -7.11 -11.56
N ILE A 240 -12.29 -6.41 -10.43
CA ILE A 240 -12.30 -4.93 -10.35
C ILE A 240 -10.87 -4.36 -10.43
N GLY A 241 -9.89 -5.03 -9.82
CA GLY A 241 -8.50 -4.61 -9.82
C GLY A 241 -7.74 -5.10 -11.05
N TRP A 242 -7.03 -6.22 -10.89
CA TRP A 242 -6.14 -6.74 -11.92
C TRP A 242 -6.29 -8.28 -12.05
N PRO A 243 -6.77 -8.80 -13.21
CA PRO A 243 -7.20 -10.21 -13.33
C PRO A 243 -6.12 -11.22 -13.00
N PHE A 244 -4.87 -10.92 -13.36
CA PHE A 244 -3.71 -11.78 -13.10
C PHE A 244 -3.50 -12.04 -11.60
N ALA A 245 -3.92 -11.12 -10.71
CA ALA A 245 -3.82 -11.28 -9.25
C ALA A 245 -4.61 -12.49 -8.71
N ALA A 246 -5.55 -13.06 -9.48
CA ALA A 246 -6.19 -14.33 -9.16
C ALA A 246 -5.18 -15.48 -8.88
N ALA A 247 -4.00 -15.44 -9.51
CA ALA A 247 -2.94 -16.43 -9.30
C ALA A 247 -2.47 -16.52 -7.83
N LEU A 248 -2.53 -15.42 -7.07
CA LEU A 248 -2.20 -15.40 -5.64
C LEU A 248 -3.16 -16.27 -4.80
N GLY A 249 -4.39 -16.48 -5.28
CA GLY A 249 -5.40 -17.33 -4.65
C GLY A 249 -5.21 -18.83 -4.87
N VAL A 250 -4.33 -19.25 -5.80
CA VAL A 250 -4.15 -20.67 -6.16
C VAL A 250 -3.77 -21.55 -4.96
N PRO A 251 -2.82 -21.19 -4.07
CA PRO A 251 -2.49 -22.03 -2.91
C PRO A 251 -3.62 -22.19 -1.89
N PHE A 252 -4.49 -21.17 -1.77
CA PHE A 252 -5.72 -21.27 -0.96
C PHE A 252 -6.74 -22.22 -1.60
N ALA A 253 -6.95 -22.12 -2.92
CA ALA A 253 -7.80 -23.05 -3.65
C ALA A 253 -7.28 -24.49 -3.55
N MET A 254 -5.97 -24.71 -3.65
CA MET A 254 -5.34 -26.03 -3.48
C MET A 254 -5.58 -26.63 -2.09
N GLU A 255 -5.44 -25.84 -1.02
CA GLU A 255 -5.77 -26.30 0.35
C GLU A 255 -7.26 -26.70 0.44
N GLN A 256 -8.15 -25.88 -0.12
CA GLN A 256 -9.58 -26.09 -0.04
C GLN A 256 -10.03 -27.32 -0.83
N LEU A 257 -9.45 -27.56 -2.02
CA LEU A 257 -9.90 -28.61 -2.94
C LEU A 257 -9.25 -29.99 -2.69
N PHE A 258 -8.04 -30.04 -2.12
CA PHE A 258 -7.24 -31.28 -2.06
C PHE A 258 -6.73 -31.69 -0.67
N LEU A 259 -6.71 -30.78 0.31
CA LEU A 259 -6.19 -31.06 1.65
C LEU A 259 -7.32 -31.16 2.69
N THR A 260 -7.06 -31.87 3.79
CA THR A 260 -7.99 -31.95 4.93
C THR A 260 -7.95 -30.69 5.81
N GLY A 261 -6.90 -29.87 5.68
CA GLY A 261 -6.78 -28.59 6.37
C GLY A 261 -6.66 -28.80 7.89
N GLY A 262 -7.63 -28.28 8.65
CA GLY A 262 -7.76 -28.49 10.09
C GLY A 262 -8.67 -29.67 10.48
N ASP A 263 -9.33 -30.33 9.53
CA ASP A 263 -10.12 -31.54 9.77
C ASP A 263 -9.21 -32.79 9.76
N VAL A 264 -9.61 -33.85 10.48
CA VAL A 264 -8.98 -35.17 10.44
C VAL A 264 -9.97 -36.13 9.78
N ALA A 265 -9.61 -36.73 8.65
CA ALA A 265 -10.48 -37.64 7.90
C ALA A 265 -9.66 -38.72 7.16
N VAL A 266 -10.14 -39.96 7.18
CA VAL A 266 -9.45 -41.13 6.58
C VAL A 266 -10.44 -41.91 5.71
N GLY A 267 -9.95 -42.58 4.66
CA GLY A 267 -10.77 -43.45 3.80
C GLY A 267 -11.96 -42.71 3.15
N GLN A 268 -13.16 -43.30 3.26
CA GLN A 268 -14.38 -42.76 2.68
C GLN A 268 -14.78 -41.39 3.25
N GLU A 269 -14.50 -41.11 4.53
CA GLU A 269 -14.77 -39.79 5.13
C GLU A 269 -14.00 -38.68 4.41
N LYS A 270 -12.75 -38.97 3.98
CA LYS A 270 -11.95 -38.03 3.20
C LYS A 270 -12.56 -37.77 1.84
N GLN A 271 -13.13 -38.78 1.17
CA GLN A 271 -13.81 -38.60 -0.12
C GLN A 271 -15.06 -37.72 0.03
N ALA A 272 -15.92 -38.01 1.01
CA ALA A 272 -17.10 -37.21 1.31
C ALA A 272 -16.74 -35.74 1.67
N LEU A 273 -15.67 -35.56 2.44
CA LEU A 273 -15.11 -34.24 2.76
C LEU A 273 -14.68 -33.48 1.50
N MET A 274 -13.94 -34.11 0.58
CA MET A 274 -13.51 -33.46 -0.67
C MET A 274 -14.71 -33.08 -1.54
N ILE A 275 -15.69 -33.96 -1.73
CA ILE A 275 -16.91 -33.65 -2.51
C ILE A 275 -17.62 -32.41 -1.94
N LYS A 276 -17.79 -32.35 -0.61
CA LYS A 276 -18.38 -31.18 0.06
C LYS A 276 -17.54 -29.91 -0.13
N ARG A 277 -16.20 -30.01 -0.09
CA ARG A 277 -15.30 -28.87 -0.29
C ARG A 277 -15.29 -28.37 -1.73
N TRP A 278 -15.29 -29.25 -2.73
CA TRP A 278 -15.47 -28.92 -4.14
C TRP A 278 -16.81 -28.22 -4.39
N ALA A 279 -17.91 -28.77 -3.87
CA ALA A 279 -19.22 -28.13 -3.97
C ALA A 279 -19.27 -26.75 -3.27
N THR A 280 -18.58 -26.59 -2.15
CA THR A 280 -18.47 -25.30 -1.44
C THR A 280 -17.64 -24.30 -2.25
N MET A 281 -16.51 -24.72 -2.82
CA MET A 281 -15.65 -23.85 -3.63
C MET A 281 -16.34 -23.45 -4.93
N GLY A 282 -17.03 -24.37 -5.62
CA GLY A 282 -17.81 -24.06 -6.81
C GLY A 282 -18.89 -23.01 -6.56
N LYS A 283 -19.63 -23.12 -5.45
CA LYS A 283 -20.61 -22.10 -5.03
C LYS A 283 -19.95 -20.76 -4.67
N ALA A 284 -18.79 -20.77 -4.02
CA ALA A 284 -18.04 -19.57 -3.68
C ALA A 284 -17.49 -18.86 -4.93
N VAL A 285 -17.00 -19.61 -5.91
CA VAL A 285 -16.51 -19.10 -7.21
C VAL A 285 -17.68 -18.54 -8.02
N ALA A 286 -18.81 -19.24 -8.11
CA ALA A 286 -20.00 -18.76 -8.79
C ALA A 286 -20.50 -17.43 -8.19
N LEU A 287 -20.59 -17.33 -6.86
CA LEU A 287 -20.97 -16.09 -6.17
C LEU A 287 -19.95 -14.96 -6.37
N GLY A 288 -18.64 -15.28 -6.38
CA GLY A 288 -17.59 -14.31 -6.66
C GLY A 288 -17.62 -13.82 -8.11
N ALA A 289 -17.92 -14.69 -9.07
CA ALA A 289 -18.05 -14.35 -10.49
C ALA A 289 -19.21 -13.38 -10.76
N CYS A 290 -20.26 -13.37 -9.93
CA CYS A 290 -21.34 -12.38 -10.03
C CYS A 290 -20.86 -10.92 -9.88
N ILE A 291 -19.66 -10.65 -9.34
CA ILE A 291 -19.05 -9.31 -9.32
C ILE A 291 -18.80 -8.79 -10.76
N ALA A 292 -18.57 -9.68 -11.73
CA ALA A 292 -18.36 -9.30 -13.12
C ALA A 292 -19.62 -8.68 -13.77
N ILE A 293 -20.82 -8.99 -13.25
CA ILE A 293 -22.09 -8.49 -13.80
C ILE A 293 -22.19 -6.95 -13.66
N PRO A 294 -22.16 -6.35 -12.46
CA PRO A 294 -22.21 -4.88 -12.33
C PRO A 294 -21.01 -4.19 -12.96
N VAL A 295 -19.82 -4.81 -12.97
CA VAL A 295 -18.62 -4.26 -13.64
C VAL A 295 -18.84 -4.17 -15.15
N ALA A 296 -19.22 -5.27 -15.80
CA ALA A 296 -19.51 -5.28 -17.22
C ALA A 296 -20.70 -4.38 -17.59
N MET A 297 -21.72 -4.25 -16.73
CA MET A 297 -22.83 -3.31 -16.94
C MET A 297 -22.34 -1.85 -16.94
N VAL A 298 -21.57 -1.43 -15.93
CA VAL A 298 -21.04 -0.07 -15.83
C VAL A 298 -20.07 0.23 -16.96
N ASP A 299 -19.14 -0.70 -17.27
CA ASP A 299 -18.18 -0.51 -18.35
C ASP A 299 -18.87 -0.47 -19.73
N SER A 300 -19.84 -1.36 -19.99
CA SER A 300 -20.60 -1.33 -21.24
C SER A 300 -21.41 -0.05 -21.40
N TRP A 301 -21.93 0.49 -20.29
CA TRP A 301 -22.68 1.74 -20.29
C TRP A 301 -21.78 2.97 -20.46
N ALA A 302 -20.59 2.99 -19.87
CA ALA A 302 -19.60 4.04 -20.08
C ALA A 302 -19.07 4.06 -21.52
N TYR A 303 -18.73 2.90 -22.09
CA TYR A 303 -18.21 2.78 -23.45
C TYR A 303 -19.29 2.77 -24.55
N GLY A 304 -20.57 2.67 -24.21
CA GLY A 304 -21.67 2.65 -25.18
C GLY A 304 -21.78 1.35 -26.01
N ARG A 305 -21.01 0.32 -25.67
CA ARG A 305 -21.03 -1.01 -26.33
C ARG A 305 -20.86 -2.11 -25.30
N SER A 306 -21.43 -3.29 -25.55
CA SER A 306 -21.21 -4.46 -24.68
C SER A 306 -19.72 -4.82 -24.62
N THR A 307 -19.11 -4.72 -23.45
CA THR A 307 -17.67 -4.93 -23.26
C THR A 307 -17.33 -5.28 -21.80
N PHE A 308 -16.24 -6.01 -21.59
CA PHE A 308 -15.74 -6.35 -20.27
C PHE A 308 -14.21 -6.17 -20.24
N PRO A 309 -13.72 -4.97 -19.83
CA PRO A 309 -12.31 -4.59 -19.91
C PRO A 309 -11.34 -5.59 -19.25
N THR A 310 -11.76 -6.19 -18.14
CA THR A 310 -11.02 -7.24 -17.43
C THR A 310 -10.77 -8.50 -18.27
N LEU A 311 -11.63 -8.81 -19.24
CA LEU A 311 -11.37 -9.86 -20.24
C LEU A 311 -10.57 -9.30 -21.42
N ASN A 312 -10.85 -8.07 -21.87
CA ASN A 312 -10.14 -7.44 -22.99
C ASN A 312 -8.62 -7.33 -22.71
N ILE A 313 -8.21 -6.95 -21.49
CA ILE A 313 -6.79 -6.88 -21.10
C ILE A 313 -6.13 -8.26 -21.07
N VAL A 314 -6.87 -9.32 -20.70
CA VAL A 314 -6.37 -10.70 -20.74
C VAL A 314 -6.22 -11.16 -22.19
N ILE A 315 -7.19 -10.84 -23.05
CA ILE A 315 -7.13 -11.17 -24.48
C ILE A 315 -5.96 -10.43 -25.16
N TYR A 316 -5.81 -9.13 -24.91
CA TYR A 316 -4.73 -8.32 -25.45
C TYR A 316 -3.35 -8.83 -25.03
N ASN A 317 -3.14 -9.09 -23.73
CA ASN A 317 -1.83 -9.54 -23.22
C ASN A 317 -1.44 -10.96 -23.65
N ILE A 318 -2.40 -11.83 -24.02
CA ILE A 318 -2.14 -13.25 -24.34
C ILE A 318 -2.19 -13.53 -25.85
N PHE A 319 -3.05 -12.83 -26.61
CA PHE A 319 -3.34 -13.15 -28.01
C PHE A 319 -3.04 -12.03 -29.02
N SER A 320 -2.55 -10.86 -28.58
CA SER A 320 -2.08 -9.82 -29.52
C SER A 320 -0.59 -9.97 -29.84
N ASN A 321 -0.20 -9.59 -31.07
CA ASN A 321 1.21 -9.59 -31.49
C ASN A 321 2.03 -8.45 -30.85
N ALA A 322 1.38 -7.37 -30.40
CA ALA A 322 2.01 -6.26 -29.67
C ALA A 322 2.38 -6.67 -28.23
N GLY A 323 1.49 -7.44 -27.58
CA GLY A 323 1.77 -8.13 -26.31
C GLY A 323 2.13 -7.19 -25.15
N PRO A 324 2.68 -7.74 -24.05
CA PRO A 324 3.16 -6.94 -22.94
C PRO A 324 4.49 -6.20 -23.26
N ASP A 325 5.21 -6.61 -24.30
CA ASP A 325 6.54 -6.07 -24.64
C ASP A 325 6.53 -4.69 -25.31
N LEU A 326 5.33 -4.16 -25.58
CA LEU A 326 5.10 -2.86 -26.21
C LEU A 326 5.83 -1.68 -25.54
N TYR A 327 5.93 -1.71 -24.22
CA TYR A 327 6.60 -0.66 -23.43
C TYR A 327 8.05 -1.03 -23.06
N GLY A 328 8.63 -2.00 -23.77
CA GLY A 328 9.99 -2.46 -23.58
C GLY A 328 10.12 -3.61 -22.58
N THR A 329 11.25 -4.32 -22.68
CA THR A 329 11.56 -5.50 -21.86
C THR A 329 12.63 -5.18 -20.82
N SER A 330 12.71 -6.02 -19.78
CA SER A 330 13.70 -5.86 -18.71
C SER A 330 14.37 -7.19 -18.35
N PRO A 331 15.64 -7.19 -17.91
CA PRO A 331 16.35 -8.41 -17.57
C PRO A 331 15.69 -9.16 -16.40
N ALA A 332 15.95 -10.46 -16.27
CA ALA A 332 15.39 -11.29 -15.18
C ALA A 332 15.78 -10.77 -13.78
N SER A 333 16.91 -10.07 -13.65
CA SER A 333 17.36 -9.42 -12.42
C SER A 333 16.53 -8.21 -11.98
N TYR A 334 15.66 -7.66 -12.84
CA TYR A 334 14.88 -6.45 -12.56
C TYR A 334 14.07 -6.55 -11.27
N TYR A 335 13.28 -7.62 -11.07
CA TYR A 335 12.47 -7.75 -9.85
C TYR A 335 13.34 -7.96 -8.61
N LEU A 336 14.50 -8.63 -8.71
CA LEU A 336 15.42 -8.74 -7.58
C LEU A 336 15.98 -7.36 -7.18
N ALA A 337 16.37 -6.54 -8.16
CA ALA A 337 16.83 -5.17 -7.94
C ALA A 337 15.72 -4.27 -7.38
N ASN A 338 14.53 -4.28 -7.99
CA ASN A 338 13.37 -3.52 -7.55
C ASN A 338 12.93 -3.88 -6.12
N LEU A 339 12.84 -5.17 -5.80
CA LEU A 339 12.50 -5.62 -4.46
C LEU A 339 13.59 -5.26 -3.45
N PHE A 340 14.87 -5.34 -3.84
CA PHE A 340 15.96 -4.92 -2.97
C PHE A 340 15.94 -3.42 -2.70
N LEU A 341 15.61 -2.59 -3.69
CA LEU A 341 15.41 -1.16 -3.47
C LEU A 341 14.24 -0.89 -2.50
N ASN A 342 13.13 -1.63 -2.61
CA ASN A 342 11.91 -1.36 -1.84
C ASN A 342 11.83 -2.01 -0.45
N PHE A 343 12.52 -3.14 -0.26
CA PHE A 343 12.48 -3.95 0.97
C PHE A 343 13.88 -4.25 1.53
N ASN A 344 14.94 -3.82 0.86
CA ASN A 344 16.33 -3.97 1.29
C ASN A 344 16.66 -5.44 1.59
N PHE A 345 17.37 -5.70 2.68
CA PHE A 345 17.75 -7.05 3.08
C PHE A 345 16.58 -7.96 3.48
N LEU A 346 15.30 -7.51 3.48
CA LEU A 346 14.14 -8.38 3.72
C LEU A 346 13.83 -9.31 2.54
N VAL A 347 14.34 -9.01 1.34
CA VAL A 347 14.15 -9.87 0.16
C VAL A 347 14.80 -11.24 0.38
N PHE A 348 16.01 -11.29 0.94
CA PHE A 348 16.71 -12.55 1.21
C PHE A 348 15.94 -13.51 2.15
N PRO A 349 15.49 -13.11 3.37
CA PRO A 349 14.65 -13.95 4.20
C PRO A 349 13.30 -14.28 3.54
N ALA A 350 12.71 -13.40 2.73
CA ALA A 350 11.50 -13.75 1.97
C ALA A 350 11.76 -14.92 0.99
N LEU A 351 12.86 -14.86 0.22
CA LEU A 351 13.28 -15.88 -0.73
C LEU A 351 13.68 -17.20 -0.07
N VAL A 352 14.31 -17.18 1.11
CA VAL A 352 14.69 -18.41 1.83
C VAL A 352 13.60 -18.95 2.76
N SER A 353 12.39 -18.40 2.79
CA SER A 353 11.32 -18.83 3.71
C SER A 353 10.86 -20.29 3.51
N LEU A 354 10.71 -20.77 2.27
CA LEU A 354 10.43 -22.19 1.96
C LEU A 354 11.65 -23.10 2.20
N PRO A 355 12.89 -22.77 1.73
CA PRO A 355 14.09 -23.50 2.13
C PRO A 355 14.28 -23.61 3.65
N ALA A 356 14.03 -22.54 4.41
CA ALA A 356 14.08 -22.53 5.87
C ALA A 356 12.97 -23.41 6.47
N LEU A 357 11.79 -23.48 5.88
CA LEU A 357 10.77 -24.42 6.32
C LEU A 357 11.21 -25.88 6.13
N ALA A 358 11.90 -26.19 5.02
CA ALA A 358 12.47 -27.52 4.76
C ALA A 358 13.62 -27.87 5.74
N ILE A 359 14.55 -26.95 5.99
CA ILE A 359 15.62 -27.12 7.00
C ILE A 359 15.00 -27.32 8.39
N THR A 360 13.96 -26.57 8.75
CA THR A 360 13.23 -26.74 10.01
C THR A 360 12.57 -28.12 10.11
N TYR A 361 12.02 -28.66 9.02
CA TYR A 361 11.43 -30.01 9.02
C TYR A 361 12.45 -31.10 9.41
N VAL A 362 13.71 -30.94 8.98
CA VAL A 362 14.81 -31.87 9.29
C VAL A 362 15.36 -31.66 10.71
N TYR A 363 15.78 -30.44 11.05
CA TYR A 363 16.52 -30.17 12.30
C TYR A 363 15.65 -29.77 13.50
N ASP A 364 14.42 -29.30 13.25
CA ASP A 364 13.50 -28.87 14.31
C ASP A 364 12.03 -29.20 13.99
N ARG A 365 11.77 -30.47 13.70
CA ARG A 365 10.43 -30.96 13.31
C ARG A 365 9.32 -30.56 14.30
N ARG A 366 9.65 -30.48 15.60
CA ARG A 366 8.74 -30.14 16.72
C ARG A 366 8.42 -28.63 16.84
N ARG A 367 8.88 -27.76 15.94
CA ARG A 367 8.58 -26.31 15.96
C ARG A 367 7.20 -25.93 15.39
N LEU A 368 6.58 -26.81 14.61
CA LEU A 368 5.24 -26.58 14.04
C LEU A 368 4.19 -27.53 14.65
N GLY A 369 2.94 -27.09 14.67
CA GLY A 369 1.76 -27.90 15.00
C GLY A 369 1.22 -27.76 16.42
N LYS A 370 -0.08 -28.05 16.60
CA LYS A 370 -0.93 -27.72 17.76
C LYS A 370 -0.45 -28.27 19.13
N SER A 371 0.50 -29.20 19.17
CA SER A 371 1.04 -29.80 20.40
C SER A 371 2.50 -30.24 20.29
N GLN A 372 3.24 -29.82 19.25
CA GLN A 372 4.56 -30.38 18.87
C GLN A 372 4.57 -31.91 18.61
N GLN A 373 3.39 -32.51 18.51
CA GLN A 373 3.19 -33.92 18.17
C GLN A 373 3.18 -34.09 16.65
N ALA A 374 3.46 -35.31 16.18
CA ALA A 374 3.26 -35.66 14.79
C ALA A 374 1.76 -35.49 14.40
N PRO A 375 1.46 -35.10 13.15
CA PRO A 375 0.08 -35.04 12.67
C PRO A 375 -0.57 -36.42 12.75
N ARG A 376 -1.86 -36.47 13.05
CA ARG A 376 -2.61 -37.73 13.11
C ARG A 376 -2.80 -38.31 11.70
N PRO A 377 -2.99 -39.63 11.53
CA PRO A 377 -3.42 -40.19 10.26
C PRO A 377 -4.69 -39.48 9.74
N GLY A 378 -4.61 -38.94 8.51
CA GLY A 378 -5.69 -38.13 7.91
C GLY A 378 -5.66 -36.62 8.20
N GLU A 379 -4.80 -36.15 9.11
CA GLU A 379 -4.57 -34.71 9.34
C GLU A 379 -3.57 -34.14 8.32
N THR A 380 -3.79 -32.91 7.85
CA THR A 380 -2.81 -32.25 6.97
C THR A 380 -1.60 -31.80 7.79
N SER A 381 -0.39 -32.08 7.31
CA SER A 381 0.85 -31.70 8.00
C SER A 381 0.92 -30.17 8.21
N PRO A 382 1.26 -29.70 9.43
CA PRO A 382 1.51 -28.29 9.71
C PRO A 382 2.53 -27.63 8.77
N TYR A 383 3.51 -28.40 8.28
CA TYR A 383 4.50 -27.95 7.31
C TYR A 383 3.84 -27.69 5.94
N THR A 384 3.03 -28.62 5.45
CA THR A 384 2.28 -28.45 4.19
C THR A 384 1.34 -27.25 4.25
N LEU A 385 0.67 -27.05 5.39
CA LEU A 385 -0.13 -25.85 5.61
C LEU A 385 0.73 -24.58 5.53
N LEU A 386 1.84 -24.47 6.27
CA LEU A 386 2.68 -23.27 6.22
C LEU A 386 3.27 -23.03 4.83
N SER A 387 3.69 -24.09 4.12
CA SER A 387 4.15 -23.98 2.73
C SER A 387 3.10 -23.33 1.83
N LEU A 388 1.83 -23.76 1.87
CA LEU A 388 0.75 -23.13 1.08
C LEU A 388 0.45 -21.68 1.51
N ARG A 389 0.79 -21.28 2.73
CA ARG A 389 0.62 -19.88 3.21
C ARG A 389 1.76 -18.98 2.69
N LEU A 390 2.96 -19.54 2.48
CA LEU A 390 4.15 -18.85 1.94
C LEU A 390 4.19 -18.82 0.40
N LEU A 391 3.63 -19.86 -0.25
CA LEU A 391 3.68 -20.10 -1.69
C LEU A 391 3.16 -18.96 -2.59
N PRO A 392 2.12 -18.16 -2.24
CA PRO A 392 1.63 -17.08 -3.11
C PRO A 392 2.71 -16.10 -3.57
N PHE A 393 3.64 -15.71 -2.69
CA PHE A 393 4.77 -14.84 -3.04
C PHE A 393 5.69 -15.47 -4.09
N TYR A 394 5.97 -16.77 -3.98
CA TYR A 394 6.83 -17.49 -4.93
C TYR A 394 6.15 -17.70 -6.28
N ILE A 395 4.85 -17.97 -6.30
CA ILE A 395 4.06 -18.03 -7.54
C ILE A 395 4.11 -16.68 -8.25
N TRP A 396 3.87 -15.58 -7.52
CA TRP A 396 3.91 -14.23 -8.09
C TRP A 396 5.29 -13.87 -8.65
N LEU A 397 6.33 -14.13 -7.85
CA LEU A 397 7.72 -13.91 -8.25
C LEU A 397 8.08 -14.73 -9.49
N GLY A 398 7.68 -16.00 -9.56
CA GLY A 398 7.94 -16.87 -10.70
C GLY A 398 7.23 -16.38 -11.97
N ILE A 399 5.93 -16.10 -11.88
CA ILE A 399 5.12 -15.60 -13.01
C ILE A 399 5.70 -14.30 -13.55
N LEU A 400 5.92 -13.29 -12.69
CA LEU A 400 6.39 -11.98 -13.13
C LEU A 400 7.86 -12.00 -13.60
N THR A 401 8.75 -12.77 -12.95
CA THR A 401 10.14 -12.87 -13.41
C THR A 401 10.25 -13.54 -14.79
N ALA A 402 9.33 -14.48 -15.09
CA ALA A 402 9.24 -15.11 -16.40
C ALA A 402 8.66 -14.19 -17.50
N GLN A 403 7.94 -13.11 -17.16
CA GLN A 403 7.45 -12.17 -18.16
C GLN A 403 8.59 -11.27 -18.68
N PRO A 404 8.74 -11.08 -20.00
CA PRO A 404 9.78 -10.21 -20.58
C PRO A 404 9.65 -8.74 -20.15
N HIS A 405 8.49 -8.12 -20.36
CA HIS A 405 8.12 -6.82 -19.80
C HIS A 405 7.89 -6.87 -18.27
N LYS A 406 8.33 -5.82 -17.56
CA LYS A 406 8.36 -5.75 -16.09
C LYS A 406 8.22 -4.30 -15.61
N GLU A 407 7.39 -4.10 -14.60
CA GLU A 407 7.19 -2.80 -13.94
C GLU A 407 7.13 -2.95 -12.41
N GLU A 408 7.48 -1.89 -11.68
CA GLU A 408 7.49 -1.90 -10.22
C GLU A 408 6.11 -2.20 -9.62
N ARG A 409 5.07 -1.53 -10.15
CA ARG A 409 3.68 -1.64 -9.70
C ARG A 409 3.05 -3.02 -9.88
N PHE A 410 3.54 -3.86 -10.81
CA PHE A 410 3.04 -5.23 -10.98
C PHE A 410 3.31 -6.10 -9.75
N PHE A 411 4.33 -5.76 -8.96
CA PHE A 411 4.66 -6.53 -7.76
C PHE A 411 3.87 -6.09 -6.51
N TYR A 412 3.18 -4.93 -6.53
CA TYR A 412 2.40 -4.42 -5.39
C TYR A 412 1.49 -5.47 -4.73
N PRO A 413 0.73 -6.33 -5.45
CA PRO A 413 -0.14 -7.34 -4.85
C PRO A 413 0.56 -8.31 -3.89
N ALA A 414 1.86 -8.54 -4.08
CA ALA A 414 2.65 -9.47 -3.26
C ALA A 414 3.54 -8.79 -2.19
N TYR A 415 3.58 -7.46 -2.09
CA TYR A 415 4.38 -6.74 -1.09
C TYR A 415 4.08 -7.17 0.37
N PRO A 416 2.81 -7.32 0.81
CA PRO A 416 2.51 -7.81 2.17
C PRO A 416 2.93 -9.27 2.39
N LEU A 417 2.93 -10.06 1.31
CA LEU A 417 3.30 -11.48 1.32
C LEU A 417 4.83 -11.66 1.40
N LEU A 418 5.60 -10.77 0.77
CA LEU A 418 7.06 -10.66 0.97
C LEU A 418 7.37 -10.41 2.46
N CYS A 419 6.73 -9.41 3.08
CA CYS A 419 6.89 -9.11 4.50
C CYS A 419 6.51 -10.31 5.41
N PHE A 420 5.43 -11.04 5.08
CA PHE A 420 5.07 -12.26 5.80
C PHE A 420 6.13 -13.38 5.65
N ASN A 421 6.61 -13.63 4.44
CA ASN A 421 7.63 -14.64 4.17
C ASN A 421 8.95 -14.31 4.89
N ALA A 422 9.39 -13.05 4.84
CA ALA A 422 10.57 -12.57 5.58
C ALA A 422 10.42 -12.76 7.09
N ALA A 423 9.25 -12.40 7.66
CA ALA A 423 8.94 -12.57 9.07
C ALA A 423 8.97 -14.05 9.52
N VAL A 424 8.46 -14.97 8.68
CA VAL A 424 8.53 -16.42 8.96
C VAL A 424 9.98 -16.92 8.92
N ALA A 425 10.77 -16.55 7.91
CA ALA A 425 12.17 -16.96 7.82
C ALA A 425 13.00 -16.47 9.01
N ILE A 426 12.87 -15.19 9.39
CA ILE A 426 13.56 -14.62 10.57
C ILE A 426 13.15 -15.35 11.85
N TYR A 427 11.88 -15.73 12.01
CA TYR A 427 11.41 -16.54 13.13
C TYR A 427 12.06 -17.94 13.15
N LEU A 428 12.16 -18.62 12.00
CA LEU A 428 12.76 -19.95 11.88
C LEU A 428 14.27 -19.92 12.15
N ILE A 429 15.00 -18.96 11.56
CA ILE A 429 16.45 -18.78 11.76
C ILE A 429 16.76 -18.51 13.23
N LYS A 430 16.04 -17.57 13.87
CA LYS A 430 16.11 -17.34 15.32
C LYS A 430 15.86 -18.62 16.11
N GLY A 431 14.91 -19.44 15.66
CA GLY A 431 14.61 -20.74 16.24
C GLY A 431 15.76 -21.73 16.18
N TRP A 432 16.53 -21.76 15.09
CA TRP A 432 17.73 -22.60 15.00
C TRP A 432 18.86 -22.08 15.88
N MET A 433 19.02 -20.74 15.98
CA MET A 433 19.98 -20.13 16.92
C MET A 433 19.67 -20.55 18.36
N GLU A 434 18.40 -20.58 18.76
CA GLU A 434 17.97 -21.11 20.07
C GLU A 434 18.40 -22.56 20.27
N VAL A 435 18.16 -23.44 19.28
CA VAL A 435 18.51 -24.86 19.36
C VAL A 435 20.03 -25.07 19.41
N ALA A 436 20.78 -24.34 18.59
CA ALA A 436 22.24 -24.39 18.58
C ALA A 436 22.83 -23.89 19.91
N TYR A 437 22.29 -22.81 20.48
CA TYR A 437 22.72 -22.28 21.77
C TYR A 437 22.47 -23.25 22.93
N ILE A 438 21.31 -23.92 22.99
CA ILE A 438 21.03 -24.95 24.01
C ILE A 438 22.09 -26.06 23.92
N LYS A 439 22.35 -26.57 22.71
CA LYS A 439 23.35 -27.62 22.46
C LYS A 439 24.77 -27.19 22.83
N ALA A 440 25.18 -25.96 22.49
CA ALA A 440 26.52 -25.45 22.76
C ALA A 440 26.76 -25.15 24.25
N THR A 441 25.72 -24.80 25.00
CA THR A 441 25.84 -24.43 26.43
C THR A 441 25.69 -25.61 27.40
N ASN A 442 25.41 -26.83 26.92
CA ASN A 442 25.12 -28.02 27.74
C ASN A 442 24.10 -27.76 28.88
N SER A 443 23.20 -26.78 28.67
CA SER A 443 22.22 -26.39 29.66
C SER A 443 21.24 -27.54 29.93
N PRO A 444 20.77 -27.75 31.19
CA PRO A 444 19.95 -28.91 31.58
C PRO A 444 18.50 -28.88 31.06
N TYR A 445 18.29 -28.33 29.86
CA TYR A 445 17.02 -28.31 29.10
C TYR A 445 16.92 -29.43 28.07
N GLU A 446 17.79 -30.45 28.13
CA GLU A 446 17.48 -31.71 27.47
C GLU A 446 16.20 -32.30 28.05
N VAL A 447 15.12 -32.22 27.27
CA VAL A 447 13.97 -33.10 27.42
C VAL A 447 14.44 -34.50 27.02
N ARG A 448 15.16 -35.16 27.94
CA ARG A 448 15.80 -36.46 27.71
C ARG A 448 14.72 -37.48 27.40
N GLU A 449 14.78 -37.96 26.17
CA GLU A 449 13.79 -38.85 25.57
C GLU A 449 13.90 -40.24 26.21
N ARG A 450 12.99 -40.57 27.14
CA ARG A 450 12.85 -41.95 27.63
C ARG A 450 11.62 -42.58 26.99
N SER A 451 11.88 -43.28 25.88
CA SER A 451 10.99 -44.36 25.45
C SER A 451 10.93 -45.38 26.58
N SER A 452 9.80 -45.46 27.27
CA SER A 452 9.52 -46.52 28.24
C SER A 452 8.09 -46.97 28.04
N GLY A 453 7.93 -48.18 27.53
CA GLY A 453 6.70 -48.91 27.73
C GLY A 453 6.51 -49.19 29.22
N ASN A 454 5.25 -49.19 29.66
CA ASN A 454 4.76 -49.62 30.96
C ASN A 454 5.16 -48.83 32.22
N ALA A 455 4.27 -48.94 33.22
CA ALA A 455 4.44 -48.62 34.64
C ALA A 455 4.72 -47.15 35.05
N LYS A 456 3.62 -46.39 35.16
CA LYS A 456 3.24 -45.61 36.36
C LYS A 456 4.29 -45.52 37.49
N GLU A 457 5.18 -44.53 37.41
CA GLU A 457 5.98 -44.05 38.55
C GLU A 457 5.82 -42.54 38.68
N ARG A 458 5.41 -42.08 39.87
CA ARG A 458 5.11 -40.67 40.16
C ARG A 458 6.36 -40.00 40.72
N LEU A 459 7.29 -39.63 39.85
CA LEU A 459 8.50 -38.92 40.25
C LEU A 459 8.17 -37.47 40.63
N ASP A 460 8.62 -37.03 41.80
CA ASP A 460 8.35 -35.67 42.30
C ASP A 460 9.12 -34.61 41.48
N VAL A 461 8.37 -33.65 40.94
CA VAL A 461 8.88 -32.58 40.07
C VAL A 461 9.21 -31.35 40.93
N SER A 462 10.28 -31.44 41.73
CA SER A 462 10.74 -30.35 42.62
C SER A 462 12.10 -29.74 42.25
N ALA A 463 12.74 -30.22 41.17
CA ALA A 463 14.02 -29.70 40.66
C ALA A 463 13.97 -29.40 39.14
N VAL A 464 13.05 -28.53 38.71
CA VAL A 464 13.06 -27.98 37.34
C VAL A 464 13.92 -26.72 37.33
N ALA A 465 15.10 -26.79 36.71
CA ALA A 465 15.92 -25.61 36.42
C ALA A 465 15.08 -24.59 35.61
N ASP A 466 15.09 -23.33 36.03
CA ASP A 466 14.19 -22.28 35.53
C ASP A 466 14.46 -21.90 34.05
N PRO A 467 13.55 -22.26 33.10
CA PRO A 467 13.69 -22.00 31.65
C PRO A 467 13.92 -20.53 31.25
N SER A 468 13.80 -19.60 32.21
CA SER A 468 14.09 -18.20 32.02
C SER A 468 15.55 -17.91 31.63
N GLN A 469 16.55 -18.71 32.02
CA GLN A 469 17.96 -18.30 31.83
C GLN A 469 18.42 -18.26 30.36
N ALA A 470 18.15 -19.30 29.56
CA ALA A 470 18.52 -19.29 28.13
C ALA A 470 17.71 -18.25 27.33
N SER A 471 16.44 -18.04 27.71
CA SER A 471 15.52 -17.10 27.05
C SER A 471 15.76 -15.62 27.43
N LYS A 472 16.50 -15.35 28.52
CA LYS A 472 16.97 -14.01 28.93
C LYS A 472 18.17 -13.49 28.13
N SER A 473 18.85 -14.33 27.34
CA SER A 473 20.00 -13.89 26.56
C SER A 473 19.61 -12.81 25.53
N SER A 474 20.31 -11.67 25.57
CA SER A 474 20.03 -10.51 24.70
C SER A 474 20.33 -10.78 23.22
N ILE A 475 21.02 -11.86 22.90
CA ILE A 475 21.43 -12.25 21.54
C ILE A 475 20.20 -12.45 20.64
N PHE A 476 19.19 -13.22 21.08
CA PHE A 476 18.02 -13.52 20.24
C PHE A 476 17.10 -12.32 20.03
N SER A 477 16.99 -11.42 21.02
CA SER A 477 16.21 -10.19 20.91
C SER A 477 16.94 -9.13 20.09
N THR A 478 18.27 -9.07 20.18
CA THR A 478 19.14 -8.23 19.34
C THR A 478 19.11 -8.68 17.89
N PHE A 479 19.27 -9.98 17.60
CA PHE A 479 19.12 -10.52 16.23
C PHE A 479 17.77 -10.14 15.63
N SER A 480 16.67 -10.37 16.36
CA SER A 480 15.32 -10.02 15.92
C SER A 480 15.16 -8.52 15.66
N LEU A 481 15.78 -7.68 16.47
CA LEU A 481 15.74 -6.23 16.32
C LEU A 481 16.52 -5.79 15.09
N VAL A 482 17.77 -6.25 14.95
CA VAL A 482 18.66 -5.91 13.84
C VAL A 482 18.07 -6.34 12.49
N ALA A 483 17.52 -7.55 12.40
CA ALA A 483 16.92 -8.10 11.17
C ALA A 483 15.68 -7.33 10.66
N VAL A 484 15.04 -6.52 11.51
CA VAL A 484 13.88 -5.69 11.16
C VAL A 484 14.25 -4.21 11.08
N LEU A 485 15.06 -3.74 12.03
CA LEU A 485 15.42 -2.33 12.16
C LEU A 485 16.38 -1.86 11.06
N ILE A 486 17.41 -2.64 10.70
CA ILE A 486 18.35 -2.23 9.66
C ILE A 486 17.63 -2.04 8.30
N PRO A 487 16.84 -3.01 7.79
CA PRO A 487 16.08 -2.80 6.57
C PRO A 487 15.05 -1.66 6.68
N GLY A 488 14.46 -1.45 7.86
CA GLY A 488 13.57 -0.32 8.13
C GLY A 488 14.27 1.04 8.03
N LEU A 489 15.49 1.18 8.56
CA LEU A 489 16.28 2.40 8.46
C LEU A 489 16.68 2.71 7.01
N PHE A 490 17.14 1.71 6.24
CA PHE A 490 17.41 1.88 4.81
C PHE A 490 16.15 2.25 4.01
N SER A 491 15.01 1.65 4.36
CA SER A 491 13.72 1.96 3.73
C SER A 491 13.28 3.40 4.01
N VAL A 492 13.38 3.87 5.26
CA VAL A 492 13.07 5.26 5.62
C VAL A 492 14.05 6.23 4.95
N ALA A 493 15.35 5.92 4.89
CA ALA A 493 16.32 6.71 4.14
C ALA A 493 15.97 6.80 2.65
N ARG A 494 15.47 5.71 2.04
CA ARG A 494 14.93 5.73 0.66
C ARG A 494 13.68 6.60 0.54
N MET A 495 12.74 6.57 1.49
CA MET A 495 11.56 7.46 1.47
C MET A 495 12.00 8.94 1.46
N PHE A 496 12.96 9.31 2.32
CA PHE A 496 13.54 10.66 2.32
C PHE A 496 14.26 11.00 1.01
N ALA A 497 15.01 10.06 0.42
CA ALA A 497 15.67 10.28 -0.88
C ALA A 497 14.66 10.45 -2.03
N LEU A 498 13.59 9.66 -2.05
CA LEU A 498 12.51 9.79 -3.04
C LEU A 498 11.81 11.15 -2.91
N PHE A 499 11.49 11.58 -1.68
CA PHE A 499 10.96 12.92 -1.43
C PHE A 499 11.94 14.01 -1.87
N HIS A 500 13.21 13.95 -1.44
CA HIS A 500 14.16 15.03 -1.70
C HIS A 500 14.53 15.20 -3.18
N PHE A 501 14.67 14.10 -3.92
CA PHE A 501 15.15 14.13 -5.31
C PHE A 501 14.06 14.01 -6.38
N TYR A 502 12.85 13.56 -6.05
CA TYR A 502 11.79 13.26 -7.03
C TYR A 502 10.43 13.92 -6.75
N HIS A 503 10.29 14.74 -5.70
CA HIS A 503 9.05 15.47 -5.39
C HIS A 503 8.84 16.74 -6.26
N ALA A 504 9.85 17.15 -7.04
CA ALA A 504 9.83 18.35 -7.87
C ALA A 504 8.56 18.59 -8.72
N PRO A 505 7.90 17.58 -9.34
CA PRO A 505 6.65 17.82 -10.08
C PRO A 505 5.50 18.37 -9.21
N LEU A 506 5.39 17.91 -7.96
CA LEU A 506 4.39 18.39 -6.99
C LEU A 506 4.74 19.80 -6.48
N ASP A 507 6.02 20.08 -6.29
CA ASP A 507 6.51 21.41 -5.90
C ASP A 507 6.36 22.45 -7.03
N ILE A 508 6.58 22.05 -8.28
CA ILE A 508 6.33 22.89 -9.46
C ILE A 508 4.84 23.21 -9.55
N ALA A 509 3.95 22.21 -9.42
CA ALA A 509 2.50 22.45 -9.41
C ALA A 509 2.06 23.34 -8.23
N PHE A 510 2.68 23.21 -7.05
CA PHE A 510 2.47 24.12 -5.92
C PHE A 510 2.96 25.54 -6.20
N HIS A 511 4.18 25.72 -6.70
CA HIS A 511 4.73 27.03 -7.02
C HIS A 511 3.89 27.72 -8.11
N PHE A 512 3.52 26.99 -9.15
CA PHE A 512 2.66 27.47 -10.21
C PHE A 512 1.33 28.02 -9.65
N GLN A 513 0.64 27.20 -8.85
CA GLN A 513 -0.66 27.58 -8.28
C GLN A 513 -0.57 28.75 -7.28
N TYR A 514 0.35 28.71 -6.32
CA TYR A 514 0.36 29.63 -5.16
C TYR A 514 1.36 30.79 -5.28
N LYS A 515 2.16 30.87 -6.35
CA LYS A 515 3.07 31.99 -6.61
C LYS A 515 2.97 32.54 -8.02
N THR A 516 2.91 31.68 -9.04
CA THR A 516 2.91 32.13 -10.43
C THR A 516 1.56 32.73 -10.85
N ILE A 517 0.45 32.05 -10.55
CA ILE A 517 -0.89 32.57 -10.87
C ILE A 517 -1.21 33.86 -10.09
N PRO A 518 -1.01 33.96 -8.76
CA PRO A 518 -1.14 35.22 -8.01
C PRO A 518 -0.38 36.40 -8.62
N ARG A 519 0.87 36.19 -9.08
CA ARG A 519 1.64 37.25 -9.75
C ARG A 519 1.00 37.64 -11.08
N LEU A 520 0.64 36.68 -11.92
CA LEU A 520 -0.04 36.93 -13.19
C LEU A 520 -1.35 37.71 -13.00
N LEU A 521 -2.16 37.35 -11.99
CA LEU A 521 -3.39 38.05 -11.65
C LEU A 521 -3.11 39.47 -11.14
N SER A 522 -2.12 39.66 -10.26
CA SER A 522 -1.68 40.97 -9.78
C SER A 522 -1.20 41.88 -10.92
N ASP A 523 -0.42 41.34 -11.86
CA ASP A 523 0.12 42.07 -13.01
C ASP A 523 -0.98 42.45 -14.01
N MET A 524 -2.10 41.71 -14.02
CA MET A 524 -3.33 42.02 -14.76
C MET A 524 -4.26 42.98 -14.01
N GLY A 525 -3.93 43.40 -12.78
CA GLY A 525 -4.72 44.33 -11.98
C GLY A 525 -5.83 43.70 -11.14
N TYR A 526 -5.83 42.38 -10.93
CA TYR A 526 -6.69 41.73 -9.95
C TYR A 526 -6.09 41.83 -8.55
N GLU A 527 -6.93 42.11 -7.55
CA GLU A 527 -6.55 42.13 -6.15
C GLU A 527 -6.87 40.80 -5.46
N PRO A 528 -6.11 40.40 -4.41
CA PRO A 528 -6.47 39.25 -3.59
C PRO A 528 -7.79 39.47 -2.85
N LEU A 529 -8.45 38.37 -2.48
CA LEU A 529 -9.68 38.41 -1.71
C LEU A 529 -9.44 39.09 -0.34
N PRO A 530 -10.31 40.04 0.07
CA PRO A 530 -10.16 40.67 1.38
C PRO A 530 -10.38 39.64 2.49
N PRO A 531 -9.63 39.72 3.61
CA PRO A 531 -9.83 38.81 4.72
C PRO A 531 -11.27 38.84 5.25
N PRO A 532 -11.78 37.74 5.82
CA PRO A 532 -13.09 37.71 6.44
C PRO A 532 -13.26 38.85 7.44
N LYS A 533 -14.42 39.53 7.46
CA LYS A 533 -14.68 40.71 8.30
C LYS A 533 -14.44 40.50 9.81
N ASN A 534 -14.42 39.25 10.26
CA ASN A 534 -14.19 38.85 11.65
C ASN A 534 -12.77 38.31 11.91
N TYR A 535 -11.88 38.32 10.91
CA TYR A 535 -10.51 37.84 11.04
C TYR A 535 -9.73 38.71 12.04
N LYS A 536 -9.08 38.04 12.99
CA LYS A 536 -8.12 38.64 13.91
C LYS A 536 -6.85 37.79 13.83
N PRO A 537 -5.70 38.34 13.44
CA PRO A 537 -4.47 37.56 13.33
C PRO A 537 -4.08 36.99 14.69
N TYR A 538 -3.72 35.71 14.74
CA TYR A 538 -3.30 35.07 15.97
C TYR A 538 -1.80 35.28 16.20
N LYS A 539 -1.45 36.22 17.09
CA LYS A 539 -0.06 36.65 17.33
C LYS A 539 0.56 37.19 16.03
N ASP A 540 1.75 36.71 15.68
CA ASP A 540 2.54 37.13 14.52
C ASP A 540 2.15 36.40 13.22
N GLU A 541 0.87 36.00 13.10
CA GLU A 541 0.33 35.33 11.93
C GLU A 541 0.31 36.28 10.71
N VAL A 542 1.23 36.06 9.78
CA VAL A 542 1.21 36.70 8.47
C VAL A 542 0.10 36.05 7.64
N LEU A 543 -0.97 36.79 7.38
CA LEU A 543 -2.06 36.38 6.50
C LEU A 543 -1.50 36.11 5.09
N GLU A 544 -1.52 34.86 4.64
CA GLU A 544 -1.28 34.56 3.22
C GLU A 544 -2.53 34.98 2.41
N PRO A 545 -2.39 35.85 1.38
CA PRO A 545 -3.53 36.35 0.63
C PRO A 545 -4.17 35.25 -0.22
N GLU A 546 -5.49 35.11 -0.11
CA GLU A 546 -6.29 34.21 -0.95
C GLU A 546 -6.63 34.88 -2.29
N TRP A 547 -6.70 34.11 -3.38
CA TRP A 547 -6.91 34.63 -4.73
C TRP A 547 -8.12 33.95 -5.38
N ASP A 548 -8.98 34.75 -6.02
CA ASP A 548 -10.03 34.22 -6.88
C ASP A 548 -9.44 33.80 -8.23
N TYR A 549 -9.62 32.52 -8.61
CA TYR A 549 -9.17 31.97 -9.89
C TYR A 549 -10.27 31.99 -10.96
N SER A 550 -11.50 32.42 -10.64
CA SER A 550 -12.61 32.56 -11.60
C SER A 550 -12.24 33.36 -12.87
N PRO A 551 -11.44 34.45 -12.82
CA PRO A 551 -11.02 35.17 -14.02
C PRO A 551 -10.29 34.30 -15.06
N LEU A 552 -9.54 33.27 -14.64
CA LEU A 552 -8.79 32.40 -15.55
C LEU A 552 -9.71 31.64 -16.52
N GLN A 553 -10.97 31.42 -16.16
CA GLN A 553 -11.93 30.66 -16.98
C GLN A 553 -12.45 31.46 -18.17
N THR A 554 -12.47 32.79 -18.06
CA THR A 554 -13.02 33.73 -19.06
C THR A 554 -11.95 34.53 -19.81
N MET A 555 -10.67 34.34 -19.47
CA MET A 555 -9.55 34.98 -20.17
C MET A 555 -9.42 34.53 -21.63
N ASP A 556 -9.21 35.50 -22.51
CA ASP A 556 -8.84 35.33 -23.91
C ASP A 556 -7.64 36.25 -24.25
N PRO A 557 -6.46 35.71 -24.64
CA PRO A 557 -6.15 34.28 -24.74
C PRO A 557 -6.09 33.59 -23.36
N ARG A 558 -6.35 32.28 -23.35
CA ARG A 558 -6.21 31.44 -22.14
C ARG A 558 -4.74 31.27 -21.75
N VAL A 559 -4.50 31.19 -20.44
CA VAL A 559 -3.18 30.83 -19.89
C VAL A 559 -2.86 29.38 -20.26
N THR A 560 -1.69 29.13 -20.84
CA THR A 560 -1.28 27.78 -21.29
C THR A 560 -0.03 27.29 -20.53
N ILE A 561 -0.10 26.08 -19.97
CA ILE A 561 1.05 25.31 -19.47
C ILE A 561 1.49 24.36 -20.58
N CYS A 562 2.78 24.33 -20.86
CA CYS A 562 3.34 23.50 -21.91
C CYS A 562 4.35 22.52 -21.31
N TYR A 563 4.03 21.22 -21.37
CA TYR A 563 4.87 20.13 -20.83
C TYR A 563 5.75 19.52 -21.92
N GLY A 564 7.03 19.31 -21.59
CA GLY A 564 8.04 18.69 -22.46
C GLY A 564 8.38 17.25 -22.08
N THR A 565 9.67 16.90 -22.09
CA THR A 565 10.20 15.53 -21.97
C THR A 565 9.71 14.76 -20.74
N GLU A 566 9.60 15.43 -19.58
CA GLU A 566 9.22 14.81 -18.31
C GLU A 566 7.70 14.76 -18.06
N TRP A 567 6.87 14.92 -19.11
CA TRP A 567 5.40 14.93 -19.06
C TRP A 567 4.80 13.80 -18.20
N HIS A 568 5.40 12.61 -18.27
CA HIS A 568 4.98 11.39 -17.58
C HIS A 568 5.10 11.48 -16.04
N ARG A 569 5.81 12.48 -15.50
CA ARG A 569 5.94 12.74 -14.05
C ARG A 569 4.93 13.77 -13.52
N TYR A 570 4.18 14.44 -14.39
CA TYR A 570 3.31 15.53 -13.97
C TYR A 570 2.01 15.01 -13.35
N PRO A 571 1.52 15.63 -12.27
CA PRO A 571 0.39 15.14 -11.47
C PRO A 571 -1.00 15.34 -12.09
N GLY A 572 -1.08 15.85 -13.32
CA GLY A 572 -2.33 16.01 -14.07
C GLY A 572 -3.23 17.17 -13.63
N SER A 573 -4.41 17.21 -14.25
CA SER A 573 -5.44 18.26 -14.21
C SER A 573 -5.98 18.55 -12.80
N TYR A 574 -5.85 17.61 -11.86
CA TYR A 574 -6.26 17.80 -10.47
C TYR A 574 -5.43 18.85 -9.73
N LEU A 575 -4.16 19.06 -10.11
CA LEU A 575 -3.28 20.07 -9.51
C LEU A 575 -3.12 21.34 -10.35
N VAL A 576 -3.91 21.48 -11.43
CA VAL A 576 -3.97 22.67 -12.28
C VAL A 576 -5.34 23.36 -12.08
N PRO A 577 -5.40 24.66 -11.75
CA PRO A 577 -6.66 25.40 -11.68
C PRO A 577 -7.48 25.36 -12.98
N GLU A 578 -8.79 25.56 -12.86
CA GLU A 578 -9.67 25.70 -14.04
C GLU A 578 -9.35 26.95 -14.86
N GLY A 579 -9.71 26.91 -16.16
CA GLY A 579 -9.41 27.97 -17.14
C GLY A 579 -8.04 27.87 -17.80
N ILE A 580 -7.11 27.16 -17.17
CA ILE A 580 -5.74 26.96 -17.68
C ILE A 580 -5.71 25.79 -18.66
N ASP A 581 -5.12 26.01 -19.83
CA ASP A 581 -4.96 24.99 -20.86
C ASP A 581 -3.61 24.25 -20.69
N VAL A 582 -3.61 22.93 -20.77
CA VAL A 582 -2.40 22.10 -20.65
C VAL A 582 -2.06 21.50 -22.00
N GLN A 583 -0.85 21.69 -22.50
CA GLN A 583 -0.44 21.31 -23.86
C GLN A 583 0.90 20.54 -23.86
N TRP A 584 1.13 19.77 -24.92
CA TRP A 584 2.37 19.02 -25.13
C TRP A 584 3.29 19.75 -26.11
N ILE A 585 4.57 19.85 -25.79
CA ILE A 585 5.63 20.28 -26.72
C ILE A 585 6.27 19.04 -27.34
N LYS A 586 6.50 19.04 -28.66
CA LYS A 586 7.23 17.95 -29.31
C LYS A 586 8.68 17.94 -28.81
N THR A 587 9.08 16.79 -28.30
CA THR A 587 10.45 16.47 -27.85
C THR A 587 10.86 15.14 -28.47
N ASP A 588 11.93 14.51 -27.98
CA ASP A 588 12.45 13.23 -28.48
C ASP A 588 11.50 12.03 -28.28
N PHE A 589 10.33 12.23 -27.65
CA PHE A 589 9.32 11.18 -27.49
C PHE A 589 8.45 11.05 -28.76
N ASP A 590 8.59 9.92 -29.44
CA ASP A 590 7.83 9.55 -30.67
C ASP A 590 6.63 8.62 -30.42
N GLY A 591 6.41 8.19 -29.17
CA GLY A 591 5.28 7.35 -28.81
C GLY A 591 3.94 8.08 -28.74
N MET A 592 2.90 7.35 -28.35
CA MET A 592 1.55 7.88 -28.27
C MET A 592 1.34 8.72 -26.99
N MET A 593 0.99 10.00 -27.14
CA MET A 593 0.70 10.89 -26.02
C MET A 593 -0.77 10.78 -25.55
N PRO A 594 -1.07 11.05 -24.27
CA PRO A 594 -2.44 11.28 -23.82
C PRO A 594 -3.10 12.45 -24.59
N ARG A 595 -4.33 12.28 -25.04
CA ARG A 595 -5.10 13.31 -25.77
C ARG A 595 -6.06 14.01 -24.82
N LYS A 596 -6.49 15.23 -25.12
CA LYS A 596 -7.60 15.84 -24.38
C LYS A 596 -8.90 15.09 -24.70
N TRP A 597 -9.73 14.90 -23.68
CA TRP A 597 -11.13 14.58 -23.90
C TRP A 597 -11.82 15.80 -24.53
N GLU A 598 -12.68 15.60 -25.52
CA GLU A 598 -13.60 16.66 -25.90
C GLU A 598 -14.61 16.89 -24.77
N PRO A 599 -14.99 18.15 -24.45
CA PRO A 599 -16.05 18.40 -23.49
C PRO A 599 -17.36 17.78 -23.98
N SER A 600 -17.97 16.91 -23.17
CA SER A 600 -19.30 16.39 -23.47
C SER A 600 -20.32 17.52 -23.40
N GLY A 601 -21.35 17.48 -24.25
CA GLY A 601 -22.46 18.42 -24.21
C GLY A 601 -23.33 18.27 -22.96
N ALA A 602 -24.42 19.05 -22.89
CA ALA A 602 -25.47 18.79 -21.92
C ALA A 602 -26.18 17.48 -22.30
N SER A 603 -25.85 16.39 -21.60
CA SER A 603 -26.33 15.05 -21.96
C SER A 603 -27.82 14.90 -21.70
N GLU A 604 -28.59 14.55 -22.74
CA GLU A 604 -29.98 14.11 -22.58
C GLU A 604 -30.08 12.67 -22.03
N GLY A 605 -28.98 11.91 -22.09
CA GLY A 605 -28.87 10.55 -21.57
C GLY A 605 -28.50 10.46 -20.09
N MET A 606 -28.78 9.29 -19.50
CA MET A 606 -28.48 8.99 -18.08
C MET A 606 -26.96 8.88 -17.77
N TRP A 607 -26.09 8.83 -18.79
CA TRP A 607 -24.62 8.84 -18.63
C TRP A 607 -24.08 10.22 -19.02
N PRO A 608 -23.39 10.96 -18.13
CA PRO A 608 -23.11 12.38 -18.31
C PRO A 608 -21.89 12.71 -19.19
N ARG A 609 -21.25 11.71 -19.80
CA ARG A 609 -19.98 11.87 -20.54
C ARG A 609 -20.00 11.15 -21.89
N GLU A 610 -20.68 11.74 -22.86
CA GLU A 610 -20.92 11.14 -24.17
C GLU A 610 -19.64 10.81 -24.94
N GLU A 611 -18.57 11.61 -24.80
CA GLU A 611 -17.28 11.39 -25.47
C GLU A 611 -16.64 10.04 -25.11
N THR A 612 -16.93 9.44 -23.94
CA THR A 612 -16.42 8.10 -23.59
C THR A 612 -16.93 6.97 -24.50
N ARG A 613 -17.91 7.29 -25.35
CA ARG A 613 -18.54 6.42 -26.35
C ARG A 613 -18.10 6.72 -27.78
N VAL A 614 -17.39 7.83 -28.01
CA VAL A 614 -16.99 8.28 -29.35
C VAL A 614 -15.68 7.62 -29.75
N VAL A 615 -15.71 6.86 -30.84
CA VAL A 615 -14.49 6.36 -31.50
C VAL A 615 -13.99 7.42 -32.48
N ARG A 616 -12.76 7.90 -32.30
CA ARG A 616 -12.09 8.83 -33.23
C ARG A 616 -11.00 8.07 -33.99
N PRO A 617 -11.21 7.72 -35.28
CA PRO A 617 -10.20 7.06 -36.10
C PRO A 617 -8.89 7.85 -36.12
N GLY A 618 -7.74 7.17 -36.10
CA GLY A 618 -6.41 7.79 -36.10
C GLY A 618 -5.97 8.44 -34.77
N ARG A 619 -6.88 8.72 -33.82
CA ARG A 619 -6.54 9.31 -32.51
C ARG A 619 -5.64 8.40 -31.67
N PHE A 620 -5.86 7.08 -31.74
CA PHE A 620 -5.08 6.08 -31.01
C PHE A 620 -4.83 4.82 -31.85
N ASN A 621 -3.76 4.10 -31.53
CA ASN A 621 -3.40 2.79 -32.09
C ASN A 621 -3.05 1.80 -30.96
N GLY A 622 -2.97 0.50 -31.27
CA GLY A 622 -2.65 -0.55 -30.30
C GLY A 622 -1.15 -0.81 -30.11
N ASP A 623 -0.31 -0.02 -30.79
CA ASP A 623 1.12 -0.28 -31.03
C ASP A 623 2.02 0.85 -30.50
N ASN A 624 1.48 1.74 -29.65
CA ASN A 624 2.17 2.89 -29.04
C ASN A 624 2.92 3.80 -30.05
N LEU A 625 2.47 3.83 -31.31
CA LEU A 625 3.01 4.71 -32.35
C LEU A 625 2.42 6.11 -32.22
N ALA A 626 3.06 7.10 -32.85
CA ALA A 626 2.48 8.43 -33.01
C ALA A 626 1.05 8.35 -33.60
N SER A 627 0.14 9.18 -33.08
CA SER A 627 -1.23 9.25 -33.58
C SER A 627 -1.27 9.86 -34.98
N GLU A 628 -2.15 9.32 -35.83
CA GLU A 628 -2.38 9.80 -37.21
C GLU A 628 -3.16 11.13 -37.25
N GLU A 629 -3.94 11.42 -36.20
CA GLU A 629 -4.64 12.69 -36.03
C GLU A 629 -3.60 13.81 -35.76
N PRO A 630 -3.58 14.93 -36.50
CA PRO A 630 -2.68 16.04 -36.20
C PRO A 630 -3.00 16.71 -34.85
N GLY A 631 -2.13 17.63 -34.40
CA GLY A 631 -2.40 18.46 -33.22
C GLY A 631 -2.15 17.79 -31.85
N THR A 632 -1.39 16.69 -31.78
CA THR A 632 -0.90 16.15 -30.49
C THR A 632 0.01 17.13 -29.77
N PHE A 633 0.84 17.84 -30.53
CA PHE A 633 1.86 18.75 -30.04
C PHE A 633 1.58 20.16 -30.56
N VAL A 634 1.83 21.17 -29.72
CA VAL A 634 1.78 22.57 -30.13
C VAL A 634 3.10 22.93 -30.82
N SER A 635 3.01 23.58 -31.98
CA SER A 635 4.19 24.15 -32.66
C SER A 635 4.62 25.43 -31.97
N LEU A 636 5.88 25.51 -31.54
CA LEU A 636 6.49 26.72 -30.96
C LEU A 636 6.89 27.76 -32.04
N SER A 637 6.20 27.77 -33.17
CA SER A 637 6.43 28.71 -34.27
C SER A 637 5.48 29.91 -34.16
N PRO A 638 5.92 31.14 -34.51
CA PRO A 638 5.04 32.30 -34.55
C PRO A 638 3.77 32.04 -35.38
N PRO A 639 2.58 32.47 -34.94
CA PRO A 639 2.33 33.48 -33.91
C PRO A 639 2.26 32.96 -32.46
N PHE A 640 2.51 31.67 -32.20
CA PHE A 640 2.63 31.17 -30.83
C PHE A 640 3.97 31.61 -30.24
N ASP A 641 3.92 32.76 -29.57
CA ASP A 641 5.04 33.35 -28.87
C ASP A 641 5.44 32.45 -27.67
N ILE A 642 6.75 32.26 -27.44
CA ILE A 642 7.24 31.47 -26.29
C ILE A 642 6.72 32.05 -24.95
N ASN A 643 6.38 33.34 -24.95
CA ASN A 643 5.76 34.06 -23.84
C ASN A 643 4.35 33.58 -23.45
N SER A 644 3.63 32.79 -24.28
CA SER A 644 2.32 32.22 -23.91
C SER A 644 2.38 30.85 -23.23
N CYS A 645 3.58 30.23 -23.15
CA CYS A 645 3.81 28.95 -22.47
C CYS A 645 4.54 29.17 -21.14
N LEU A 646 3.89 28.92 -20.00
CA LEU A 646 4.61 28.74 -18.74
C LEU A 646 5.37 27.40 -18.79
N ALA A 647 6.65 27.48 -19.13
CA ALA A 647 7.50 26.33 -19.46
C ALA A 647 7.77 25.43 -18.24
N GLY A 648 7.04 24.32 -18.16
CA GLY A 648 7.32 23.24 -17.22
C GLY A 648 8.53 22.43 -17.68
N THR A 649 9.71 22.71 -17.13
CA THR A 649 11.00 22.03 -17.40
C THR A 649 11.46 22.07 -18.86
N MET A 650 12.15 23.14 -19.25
CA MET A 650 13.04 23.11 -20.41
C MET A 650 14.40 22.58 -19.97
N HIS A 651 14.75 21.35 -20.38
CA HIS A 651 16.10 20.84 -20.19
C HIS A 651 17.05 21.61 -21.11
N LEU A 652 17.77 22.60 -20.57
CA LEU A 652 18.87 23.22 -21.31
C LEU A 652 19.90 22.13 -21.65
N PRO A 653 20.35 22.00 -22.91
CA PRO A 653 21.36 21.03 -23.28
C PRO A 653 22.63 21.30 -22.46
N ARG A 654 23.23 20.24 -21.91
CA ARG A 654 24.47 20.34 -21.14
C ARG A 654 25.50 21.12 -21.96
N ARG A 655 25.91 22.31 -21.50
CA ARG A 655 27.17 22.90 -21.96
C ARG A 655 28.25 21.85 -21.73
N ALA A 656 28.95 21.47 -22.79
CA ALA A 656 30.11 20.61 -22.67
C ALA A 656 31.08 21.23 -21.64
N PRO A 657 31.72 20.44 -20.77
CA PRO A 657 32.73 20.98 -19.87
C PRO A 657 33.80 21.69 -20.70
N TYR A 658 34.18 22.90 -20.27
CA TYR A 658 35.12 23.75 -21.00
C TYR A 658 36.40 22.99 -21.33
N ALA A 659 36.52 22.57 -22.59
CA ALA A 659 37.78 22.10 -23.14
C ALA A 659 38.72 23.31 -23.23
N VAL A 660 39.72 23.37 -22.34
CA VAL A 660 40.78 24.36 -22.39
C VAL A 660 41.47 24.24 -23.75
N PRO A 661 41.42 25.25 -24.64
CA PRO A 661 42.06 25.16 -25.94
C PRO A 661 43.57 25.27 -25.75
N ALA A 662 44.28 24.17 -25.92
CA ALA A 662 45.72 24.19 -26.13
C ALA A 662 46.01 24.77 -27.53
N SER A 663 45.96 26.09 -27.67
CA SER A 663 46.27 26.78 -28.92
C SER A 663 47.76 27.11 -29.02
N ASN A 664 48.48 26.26 -29.75
CA ASN A 664 49.70 26.73 -30.41
C ASN A 664 49.33 27.84 -31.40
N THR A 665 50.07 28.94 -31.32
CA THR A 665 50.07 30.07 -32.27
C THR A 665 50.73 29.63 -33.60
N PRO A 666 50.64 30.39 -34.74
CA PRO A 666 50.57 31.86 -34.80
C PRO A 666 49.79 32.56 -35.95
N ARG A 667 49.53 33.87 -35.75
CA ARG A 667 49.44 35.01 -36.73
C ARG A 667 48.43 34.88 -37.91
N ALA A 668 47.57 35.87 -38.22
CA ALA A 668 47.88 37.30 -38.40
C ALA A 668 46.61 38.18 -38.64
N ARG A 669 46.78 39.52 -38.47
CA ARG A 669 45.99 40.69 -38.97
C ARG A 669 44.48 40.77 -38.60
N LEU A 670 43.99 41.82 -37.92
CA LEU A 670 43.88 43.26 -38.27
C LEU A 670 42.85 43.56 -39.38
N ASP A 671 41.64 44.00 -38.99
CA ASP A 671 41.09 45.36 -39.19
C ASP A 671 39.75 45.48 -38.40
N GLN A 672 39.59 46.40 -37.45
CA GLN A 672 39.25 47.84 -37.51
C GLN A 672 37.73 48.17 -37.64
N ARG A 673 37.31 49.22 -36.90
CA ARG A 673 35.92 49.66 -36.58
C ARG A 673 35.37 50.64 -37.68
N PRO A 674 34.33 51.53 -37.49
CA PRO A 674 33.27 51.71 -36.46
C PRO A 674 31.82 51.90 -37.03
N ILE A 675 30.72 51.69 -36.27
CA ILE A 675 29.91 52.58 -35.37
C ILE A 675 29.25 53.85 -36.00
N MET A 676 27.90 53.95 -35.89
CA MET A 676 27.02 55.12 -35.53
C MET A 676 25.80 55.40 -36.44
N GLY A 677 24.68 55.86 -35.85
CA GLY A 677 23.51 56.42 -36.56
C GLY A 677 22.22 56.53 -35.71
N GLU A 678 21.68 57.76 -35.59
CA GLU A 678 20.43 58.11 -34.88
C GLU A 678 19.30 58.50 -35.87
N GLY A 679 18.01 58.65 -35.53
CA GLY A 679 17.26 58.50 -34.27
C GLY A 679 15.93 59.28 -34.34
N ALA A 680 14.81 58.77 -33.79
CA ALA A 680 13.48 59.40 -33.96
C ALA A 680 12.45 59.05 -32.85
N LEU A 681 11.43 59.90 -32.66
CA LEU A 681 10.54 59.93 -31.47
C LEU A 681 9.03 59.66 -31.78
N ARG A 682 8.45 58.66 -31.07
CA ARG A 682 7.06 58.57 -30.51
C ARG A 682 5.84 58.56 -31.50
N PRO A 683 4.69 57.89 -31.17
CA PRO A 683 3.99 57.87 -29.87
C PRO A 683 3.48 56.52 -29.31
N PHE A 684 2.94 56.58 -28.08
CA PHE A 684 2.34 55.50 -27.26
C PHE A 684 0.87 55.17 -27.67
N PRO A 685 0.20 54.13 -27.11
CA PRO A 685 0.72 52.95 -26.38
C PRO A 685 0.27 51.61 -27.02
N ARG A 686 1.04 50.53 -26.79
CA ARG A 686 0.51 49.15 -26.83
C ARG A 686 0.85 48.44 -25.52
N ARG A 687 -0.02 47.51 -25.14
CA ARG A 687 -0.13 46.86 -23.82
C ARG A 687 1.21 46.30 -23.32
N PRO A 688 1.48 46.29 -21.99
CA PRO A 688 2.66 45.61 -21.46
C PRO A 688 2.59 44.12 -21.81
N GLN A 689 3.55 43.64 -22.59
CA GLN A 689 3.76 42.21 -22.81
C GLN A 689 4.45 41.64 -21.57
N LEU A 690 3.79 40.69 -20.91
CA LEU A 690 4.22 40.21 -19.61
C LEU A 690 5.24 39.07 -19.73
N ASN A 691 6.52 39.39 -19.50
CA ASN A 691 7.61 38.41 -19.52
C ASN A 691 7.84 37.85 -18.11
N VAL A 692 7.40 36.61 -17.85
CA VAL A 692 7.69 35.89 -16.59
C VAL A 692 8.44 34.60 -16.88
N VAL A 693 9.78 34.68 -16.87
CA VAL A 693 10.67 33.52 -17.00
C VAL A 693 10.84 32.86 -15.64
N VAL A 694 10.37 31.61 -15.49
CA VAL A 694 10.58 30.82 -14.27
C VAL A 694 11.90 30.04 -14.39
N THR A 695 12.97 30.59 -13.84
CA THR A 695 14.24 29.86 -13.65
C THR A 695 14.20 29.01 -12.36
N PRO A 696 14.82 27.81 -12.34
CA PRO A 696 14.68 26.88 -11.22
C PRO A 696 15.49 27.21 -9.95
N ASP A 697 16.29 28.27 -9.94
CA ASP A 697 17.32 28.53 -8.90
C ASP A 697 16.78 29.01 -7.53
N LEU A 698 15.47 29.25 -7.38
CA LEU A 698 14.87 29.82 -6.16
C LEU A 698 14.05 28.82 -5.31
N ALA A 699 14.19 27.51 -5.56
CA ALA A 699 13.48 26.47 -4.81
C ALA A 699 14.04 26.19 -3.39
N ALA A 700 15.21 26.73 -3.03
CA ALA A 700 15.94 26.34 -1.83
C ALA A 700 15.37 26.86 -0.50
N GLU A 701 14.87 28.10 -0.44
CA GLU A 701 14.69 28.83 0.83
C GLU A 701 13.45 28.45 1.67
N ARG A 702 12.43 27.77 1.11
CA ARG A 702 11.19 27.45 1.86
C ARG A 702 11.02 25.97 2.21
N VAL A 703 12.08 25.15 2.04
CA VAL A 703 12.02 23.69 2.31
C VAL A 703 12.22 23.37 3.81
N ASP A 704 12.85 24.25 4.59
CA ASP A 704 13.28 23.93 5.96
C ASP A 704 12.15 23.81 6.99
N GLY A 705 11.05 24.56 6.84
CA GLY A 705 9.88 24.42 7.72
C GLY A 705 9.20 23.05 7.61
N GLY A 706 9.08 22.52 6.39
CA GLY A 706 8.54 21.17 6.15
C GLY A 706 9.47 20.06 6.63
N ARG A 707 10.79 20.26 6.55
CA ARG A 707 11.80 19.28 7.01
C ARG A 707 11.64 18.97 8.50
N GLN A 708 11.50 19.98 9.37
CA GLN A 708 11.40 19.77 10.83
C GLN A 708 10.17 18.94 11.24
N GLY A 709 8.97 19.26 10.70
CA GLY A 709 7.76 18.51 11.02
C GLY A 709 7.80 17.04 10.58
N ILE A 710 8.43 16.77 9.43
CA ILE A 710 8.64 15.40 8.93
C ILE A 710 9.61 14.63 9.82
N TRP A 711 10.68 15.26 10.33
CA TRP A 711 11.60 14.65 11.28
C TRP A 711 10.89 14.20 12.57
N GLU A 712 10.05 15.04 13.17
CA GLU A 712 9.32 14.66 14.40
C GLU A 712 8.30 13.53 14.15
N LEU A 713 7.56 13.59 13.04
CA LEU A 713 6.58 12.56 12.66
C LEU A 713 7.21 11.22 12.29
N LEU A 714 8.33 11.20 11.56
CA LEU A 714 9.06 9.97 11.20
C LEU A 714 10.01 9.49 12.30
N LEU A 715 10.25 10.27 13.36
CA LEU A 715 10.86 9.81 14.62
C LEU A 715 9.83 9.33 15.66
N ALA A 716 8.52 9.50 15.45
CA ALA A 716 7.47 8.89 16.28
C ALA A 716 7.62 7.35 16.46
N PRO A 717 8.15 6.56 15.50
CA PRO A 717 8.49 5.15 15.71
C PRO A 717 9.51 4.91 16.84
N THR A 718 10.28 5.91 17.29
CA THR A 718 11.19 5.76 18.45
C THR A 718 10.44 5.46 19.77
N ALA A 719 9.18 5.87 19.91
CA ALA A 719 8.33 5.48 21.04
C ALA A 719 7.92 4.00 20.94
N ALA A 720 7.57 3.52 19.74
CA ALA A 720 7.31 2.10 19.48
C ALA A 720 8.58 1.23 19.63
N MET A 721 9.75 1.77 19.29
CA MET A 721 11.05 1.11 19.51
C MET A 721 11.49 1.10 20.99
N ARG A 722 11.13 2.11 21.79
CA ARG A 722 11.30 2.01 23.26
C ARG A 722 10.45 0.87 23.82
N ALA A 723 9.20 0.73 23.38
CA ALA A 723 8.34 -0.41 23.73
C ALA A 723 8.89 -1.77 23.23
N TRP A 724 9.69 -1.80 22.15
CA TRP A 724 10.35 -3.03 21.69
C TRP A 724 11.28 -3.63 22.76
N ARG A 725 12.05 -2.79 23.46
CA ARG A 725 13.04 -3.21 24.48
C ARG A 725 12.45 -3.39 25.88
N THR A 726 11.48 -2.56 26.29
CA THR A 726 11.09 -2.47 27.72
C THR A 726 9.84 -3.27 28.11
N GLY A 727 9.12 -3.88 27.17
CA GLY A 727 7.96 -4.73 27.48
C GLY A 727 6.80 -3.99 28.17
N TRP A 728 6.69 -2.67 27.97
CA TRP A 728 5.71 -1.82 28.65
C TRP A 728 4.27 -2.26 28.35
N ARG A 729 3.48 -2.47 29.42
CA ARG A 729 2.02 -2.61 29.33
C ARG A 729 1.42 -1.22 29.06
N TRP A 730 0.76 -1.06 27.92
CA TRP A 730 -0.11 0.09 27.69
C TRP A 730 -1.32 -0.03 28.64
N ARG A 731 -1.33 0.77 29.72
CA ARG A 731 -2.40 0.73 30.73
C ARG A 731 -3.58 1.53 30.18
N SER A 732 -4.63 0.83 29.74
CA SER A 732 -5.81 1.41 29.09
C SER A 732 -6.76 2.10 30.08
N GLU A 733 -6.29 3.12 30.77
CA GLU A 733 -7.10 4.02 31.61
C GLU A 733 -6.44 5.41 31.66
N VAL A 734 -6.62 6.18 30.59
CA VAL A 734 -6.54 7.65 30.67
C VAL A 734 -7.96 8.15 30.92
N ARG A 735 -8.35 8.24 32.19
CA ARG A 735 -9.53 9.04 32.56
C ARG A 735 -9.17 10.51 32.40
N PRO A 736 -10.01 11.34 31.77
CA PRO A 736 -9.76 12.78 31.71
C PRO A 736 -9.93 13.37 33.11
N LYS A 737 -8.82 13.71 33.77
CA LYS A 737 -8.87 14.63 34.91
C LYS A 737 -8.77 16.06 34.39
N CYS A 738 -9.92 16.66 34.15
CA CYS A 738 -10.02 18.12 34.17
C CYS A 738 -9.68 18.59 35.59
N SER A 739 -8.60 19.34 35.73
CA SER A 739 -8.37 20.24 36.85
C SER A 739 -7.37 21.30 36.41
N LEU A 740 -7.86 22.43 35.93
CA LEU A 740 -7.08 23.67 36.04
C LEU A 740 -6.89 23.91 37.54
N ALA A 741 -5.64 23.79 37.99
CA ALA A 741 -5.21 24.30 39.27
C ALA A 741 -4.24 25.44 38.99
N ILE A 742 -4.79 26.65 38.93
CA ILE A 742 -3.98 27.86 39.14
C ILE A 742 -3.35 27.71 40.52
N LYS A 743 -2.04 27.83 40.60
CA LYS A 743 -1.34 28.05 41.87
C LYS A 743 -0.26 29.08 41.66
N GLU A 744 -0.40 30.19 42.38
CA GLU A 744 0.62 31.22 42.46
C GLU A 744 1.95 30.63 42.95
N SER A 745 3.05 31.19 42.44
CA SER A 745 4.40 31.00 42.99
C SER A 745 4.82 32.29 43.69
N GLU A 746 4.49 32.41 44.97
CA GLU A 746 5.10 33.40 45.86
C GLU A 746 6.13 32.75 46.79
N HIS A 747 7.08 33.60 47.19
CA HIS A 747 8.21 33.39 48.09
C HIS A 747 9.38 32.51 47.59
N ALA A 748 10.64 32.83 47.89
CA ALA A 748 11.37 34.11 48.05
C ALA A 748 12.75 33.75 48.61
N CYS A 749 13.83 34.32 48.07
CA CYS A 749 15.05 34.52 48.86
C CYS A 749 15.94 35.64 48.29
N ASN A 750 15.76 36.82 48.86
CA ASN A 750 16.73 37.90 49.12
C ASN A 750 17.88 38.17 48.13
N ARG A 751 17.91 39.40 47.63
CA ARG A 751 19.02 40.33 47.89
C ARG A 751 18.51 41.77 48.01
N GLU A 752 19.16 42.54 48.88
CA GLU A 752 18.71 43.85 49.36
C GLU A 752 19.24 45.04 48.52
N SER A 753 18.88 46.24 48.99
CA SER A 753 19.51 47.57 48.79
C SER A 753 19.12 48.42 47.56
N ALA A 754 18.02 49.17 47.77
CA ALA A 754 17.91 50.64 47.67
C ALA A 754 17.97 51.37 46.30
N PRO A 755 17.33 52.57 46.18
CA PRO A 755 16.96 53.15 44.88
C PRO A 755 17.76 54.40 44.47
N ALA A 756 17.80 54.65 43.16
CA ALA A 756 17.94 55.95 42.50
C ALA A 756 17.31 55.87 41.10
#